data_AF-A0A2E7H0U8-F1
#
_entry.id   AF-A0A2E7H0U8-F1
#
_cell.length_a   1.000
_cell.length_b   1.000
_cell.length_c   1.000
_cell.angle_alpha   90.00
_cell.angle_beta   90.00
_cell.angle_gamma   90.00
#
_symmetry.space_group_name_H-M   'P 1'
#
loop_
_entity.id
_entity.type
_entity.pdbx_description
1 polymer ?
#
loop_
_entity_poly.entity_id
_entity_poly.type
_entity_poly.pdbx_seq_one_letter_code
_entity_poly.pdbx_strand_id
1 'polypeptide(L)'
;MTSNVREIKCVHNPASDETHHVCDWCQSIVDFQPQKGWNVTLKPDDHERAMALFGGSTGSSKRKWQMLQQTTRDIDDVQWARLPVAIDPIVRPPDSWSAFETLVAAVGRGDQLTHHQEKMLRGGIVFHDGSILRYLDSAWNLNGVPLPGLSLSVVVALLGEPEKRRGWNIPALLVSVVSVNPDLGQADPLMQRLRMGRQRDLRPMYRPLASMLTWLSNRLKVDRTMKMDSSEYVPMMAWSHDIRTCMFERRTANIEGLFQNALSNHPPGLFHTYNTPWMRAWQDLQPENQRQETQKWALDLGKKRLRFRVRTQSGPLRLIHVPTEPSAWALLCSLTLSPLNSEAGKLLLGLQHNWSVPYSQPSQPSEPLMKSMRFCHEIMNGLDAKVHLESARALVFGRLGHLYEISVQHGQHGAPYTIQHITDVHPNQMHSICIHSGQFSKTVPLGDTMGGVLLSMVNDVVAAREIDSLEELLLHQAPFGFSRLNIPPAWINALDLDSIEPRSNDRYFMEHCRWLQPPRQRRQEQRAGHGLHELLLRNRYGGRTRSRTSERWNARFHDVFDREGRFPYPEVVEAWRSTVQTYDGHRFRDGRQGGFLARGRQDFLHHRYHHLMPHRRFDDVHEEGDVRDGERRWCEVFARVWEALVNQPLGSTFQLPVEDGHSLAFEHVGLQATVRNSLERNFLMRIAKLLGYVSDEPTEPNLVYVRRDHPRPNARLRLTELLQDVQDRQRVRGAPPRWWNYVDVAAPPQGVPHFRWQLHLDHRDAARSADAAAVGDPPFSGIGDLFG
;
A
#
# COMPACT_ATOMS: atom_id res chain seq x y z
N MET A 1 -20.52 -33.46 -12.53
CA MET A 1 -21.51 -33.83 -11.49
C MET A 1 -22.25 -32.56 -11.11
N THR A 2 -23.55 -32.50 -11.30
CA THR A 2 -24.38 -31.30 -11.16
C THR A 2 -24.68 -31.03 -9.69
N SER A 3 -23.84 -30.28 -8.97
CA SER A 3 -24.14 -29.91 -7.57
C SER A 3 -25.31 -28.92 -7.53
N ASN A 4 -26.52 -29.47 -7.42
CA ASN A 4 -27.74 -28.76 -7.09
C ASN A 4 -27.61 -28.24 -5.63
N VAL A 5 -28.23 -27.10 -5.28
CA VAL A 5 -28.33 -26.60 -3.90
C VAL A 5 -28.75 -27.70 -2.91
N ARG A 6 -29.62 -28.61 -3.35
CA ARG A 6 -30.09 -29.75 -2.55
C ARG A 6 -28.97 -30.70 -2.12
N GLU A 7 -27.88 -30.79 -2.89
CA GLU A 7 -26.74 -31.67 -2.62
C GLU A 7 -25.71 -31.05 -1.65
N ILE A 8 -25.92 -29.81 -1.22
CA ILE A 8 -25.00 -29.09 -0.33
C ILE A 8 -25.12 -29.63 1.10
N LYS A 9 -24.03 -30.22 1.58
CA LYS A 9 -23.91 -30.72 2.95
C LYS A 9 -23.91 -29.56 3.96
N CYS A 10 -25.01 -29.41 4.71
CA CYS A 10 -25.13 -28.38 5.74
C CYS A 10 -26.16 -28.78 6.81
N VAL A 11 -25.85 -28.59 8.09
CA VAL A 11 -26.81 -28.74 9.22
C VAL A 11 -28.04 -27.84 9.07
N HIS A 12 -27.88 -26.70 8.39
CA HIS A 12 -28.95 -25.76 8.15
C HIS A 12 -29.69 -26.00 6.83
N ASN A 13 -29.29 -27.00 6.03
CA ASN A 13 -30.00 -27.38 4.81
C ASN A 13 -30.98 -28.53 5.11
N PRO A 14 -32.31 -28.32 5.07
CA PRO A 14 -33.29 -29.36 5.37
C PRO A 14 -33.31 -30.49 4.35
N ALA A 15 -32.71 -30.31 3.16
CA ALA A 15 -32.58 -31.35 2.14
C ALA A 15 -31.32 -32.22 2.30
N SER A 16 -30.45 -31.92 3.27
CA SER A 16 -29.20 -32.64 3.53
C SER A 16 -29.30 -33.49 4.79
N ASP A 17 -28.76 -34.71 4.75
CA ASP A 17 -28.67 -35.63 5.91
C ASP A 17 -27.50 -35.29 6.87
N GLU A 18 -26.97 -34.08 6.80
CA GLU A 18 -25.74 -33.68 7.50
C GLU A 18 -26.06 -33.11 8.89
N THR A 19 -25.43 -33.65 9.93
CA THR A 19 -25.75 -33.28 11.32
C THR A 19 -24.70 -32.40 11.99
N HIS A 20 -23.50 -32.27 11.41
CA HIS A 20 -22.40 -31.51 12.05
C HIS A 20 -21.74 -30.45 11.17
N HIS A 21 -21.71 -30.62 9.84
CA HIS A 21 -21.02 -29.67 8.96
C HIS A 21 -21.87 -28.44 8.59
N VAL A 22 -21.30 -27.24 8.70
CA VAL A 22 -21.89 -25.97 8.24
C VAL A 22 -21.25 -25.59 6.91
N CYS A 23 -22.05 -25.39 5.85
CA CYS A 23 -21.51 -25.02 4.53
C CYS A 23 -20.98 -23.57 4.49
N ASP A 24 -20.11 -23.28 3.53
CA ASP A 24 -19.48 -21.97 3.32
C ASP A 24 -20.49 -20.79 3.27
N TRP A 25 -21.66 -21.00 2.69
CA TRP A 25 -22.71 -19.97 2.65
C TRP A 25 -23.23 -19.63 4.05
N CYS A 26 -23.62 -20.64 4.84
CA CYS A 26 -24.06 -20.43 6.21
C CYS A 26 -22.92 -19.90 7.08
N GLN A 27 -21.70 -20.39 6.89
CA GLN A 27 -20.52 -19.90 7.59
C GLN A 27 -20.31 -18.41 7.30
N SER A 28 -20.51 -17.96 6.04
CA SER A 28 -20.45 -16.53 5.69
C SER A 28 -21.50 -15.66 6.38
N ILE A 29 -22.69 -16.21 6.65
CA ILE A 29 -23.75 -15.52 7.41
C ILE A 29 -23.39 -15.44 8.89
N VAL A 30 -22.83 -16.51 9.46
CA VAL A 30 -22.38 -16.56 10.86
C VAL A 30 -21.19 -15.63 11.10
N ASP A 31 -20.24 -15.65 10.17
CA ASP A 31 -19.04 -14.82 10.24
C ASP A 31 -19.38 -13.35 9.98
N PHE A 32 -20.44 -13.04 9.24
CA PHE A 32 -20.83 -11.67 8.97
C PHE A 32 -21.31 -10.95 10.25
N GLN A 33 -20.43 -10.14 10.81
CA GLN A 33 -20.75 -9.22 11.89
C GLN A 33 -21.19 -7.89 11.28
N PRO A 34 -22.49 -7.51 11.33
CA PRO A 34 -22.94 -6.18 10.92
C PRO A 34 -22.27 -5.17 11.85
N GLN A 35 -21.19 -4.54 11.38
CA GLN A 35 -20.28 -3.82 12.26
C GLN A 35 -21.01 -2.74 13.07
N LYS A 36 -20.88 -2.84 14.38
CA LYS A 36 -20.49 -1.67 15.18
C LYS A 36 -19.05 -1.89 15.61
N GLY A 37 -18.09 -1.59 14.72
CA GLY A 37 -16.68 -1.39 15.11
C GLY A 37 -15.55 -1.97 14.29
N TRP A 38 -14.34 -1.49 14.59
CA TRP A 38 -13.09 -2.06 14.09
C TRP A 38 -12.88 -3.47 14.64
N ASN A 39 -12.89 -4.45 13.75
CA ASN A 39 -12.48 -5.81 14.02
C ASN A 39 -11.11 -6.07 13.39
N VAL A 40 -10.28 -6.85 14.07
CA VAL A 40 -8.97 -7.28 13.57
C VAL A 40 -9.04 -8.78 13.31
N THR A 41 -8.47 -9.21 12.20
CA THR A 41 -8.34 -10.62 11.81
C THR A 41 -7.14 -11.28 12.49
N LEU A 42 -7.14 -11.42 13.82
CA LEU A 42 -6.11 -12.19 14.54
C LEU A 42 -6.61 -13.59 14.91
N LYS A 43 -5.68 -14.53 15.11
CA LYS A 43 -6.02 -15.85 15.67
C LYS A 43 -6.45 -15.68 17.14
N PRO A 44 -7.30 -16.56 17.69
CA PRO A 44 -7.66 -16.54 19.10
C PRO A 44 -6.44 -16.49 20.03
N ASP A 45 -5.42 -17.30 19.74
CA ASP A 45 -4.15 -17.35 20.49
C ASP A 45 -3.43 -15.98 20.54
N ASP A 46 -3.46 -15.22 19.43
CA ASP A 46 -2.86 -13.89 19.36
C ASP A 46 -3.63 -12.88 20.24
N HIS A 47 -4.96 -12.99 20.28
CA HIS A 47 -5.78 -12.17 21.18
C HIS A 47 -5.49 -12.50 22.65
N GLU A 48 -5.41 -13.78 23.00
CA GLU A 48 -5.13 -14.25 24.35
C GLU A 48 -3.73 -13.84 24.82
N ARG A 49 -2.72 -14.01 23.96
CA ARG A 49 -1.35 -13.56 24.21
C ARG A 49 -1.30 -12.06 24.50
N ALA A 50 -1.97 -11.23 23.70
CA ALA A 50 -2.00 -9.80 23.95
C ALA A 50 -2.69 -9.46 25.29
N MET A 51 -3.80 -10.12 25.62
CA MET A 51 -4.52 -9.91 26.89
C MET A 51 -3.69 -10.30 28.11
N ALA A 52 -2.92 -11.39 28.03
CA ALA A 52 -2.05 -11.85 29.11
C ALA A 52 -1.04 -10.77 29.54
N LEU A 53 -0.51 -9.99 28.58
CA LEU A 53 0.52 -8.98 28.87
C LEU A 53 0.04 -7.80 29.74
N PHE A 54 -1.25 -7.42 29.67
CA PHE A 54 -1.79 -6.30 30.45
C PHE A 54 -2.83 -6.71 31.51
N GLY A 55 -3.01 -8.02 31.73
CA GLY A 55 -3.93 -8.57 32.74
C GLY A 55 -5.41 -8.53 32.33
N GLY A 56 -5.70 -8.52 31.02
CA GLY A 56 -7.06 -8.53 30.49
C GLY A 56 -7.78 -7.17 30.49
N SER A 57 -9.00 -7.16 29.96
CA SER A 57 -9.80 -5.94 29.76
C SER A 57 -10.41 -5.39 31.06
N THR A 58 -10.35 -6.12 32.17
CA THR A 58 -10.86 -5.70 33.48
C THR A 58 -9.81 -4.85 34.23
N GLY A 59 -10.25 -3.87 35.02
CA GLY A 59 -9.35 -3.02 35.82
C GLY A 59 -8.99 -1.65 35.23
N SER A 60 -8.33 -0.82 36.05
CA SER A 60 -8.01 0.57 35.72
C SER A 60 -6.89 0.68 34.68
N SER A 61 -6.90 1.74 33.86
CA SER A 61 -5.85 1.95 32.85
C SER A 61 -4.45 2.02 33.46
N LYS A 62 -4.31 2.51 34.69
CA LYS A 62 -3.02 2.58 35.40
C LYS A 62 -2.47 1.18 35.69
N ARG A 63 -3.31 0.28 36.18
CA ARG A 63 -2.92 -1.12 36.48
C ARG A 63 -2.53 -1.87 35.20
N LYS A 64 -3.27 -1.67 34.11
CA LYS A 64 -2.96 -2.26 32.80
C LYS A 64 -1.59 -1.82 32.28
N TRP A 65 -1.28 -0.52 32.36
CA TRP A 65 0.04 -0.01 31.97
C TRP A 65 1.16 -0.58 32.83
N GLN A 66 0.98 -0.68 34.15
CA GLN A 66 1.98 -1.26 35.05
C GLN A 66 2.24 -2.74 34.74
N MET A 67 1.18 -3.53 34.53
CA MET A 67 1.31 -4.95 34.16
C MET A 67 2.01 -5.10 32.80
N LEU A 68 1.63 -4.28 31.82
CA LEU A 68 2.27 -4.28 30.49
C LEU A 68 3.76 -3.98 30.58
N GLN A 69 4.16 -2.99 31.38
CA GLN A 69 5.57 -2.62 31.57
C GLN A 69 6.37 -3.71 32.29
N GLN A 70 5.77 -4.39 33.27
CA GLN A 70 6.42 -5.48 34.00
C GLN A 70 6.62 -6.69 33.10
N THR A 71 5.61 -7.06 32.33
CA THR A 71 5.61 -8.29 31.50
C THR A 71 6.45 -8.13 30.24
N THR A 72 6.56 -6.93 29.68
CA THR A 72 7.34 -6.66 28.45
C THR A 72 8.76 -6.18 28.73
N ARG A 73 9.20 -6.16 29.99
CA ARG A 73 10.48 -5.59 30.40
C ARG A 73 11.66 -6.13 29.60
N ASP A 74 11.69 -7.44 29.34
CA ASP A 74 12.84 -8.14 28.77
C ASP A 74 12.68 -8.49 27.28
N ILE A 75 11.61 -7.99 26.63
CA ILE A 75 11.38 -8.22 25.20
C ILE A 75 12.24 -7.26 24.37
N ASP A 76 12.76 -7.72 23.24
CA ASP A 76 13.53 -6.94 22.25
C ASP A 76 12.88 -5.58 21.91
N ASP A 77 11.56 -5.56 21.76
CA ASP A 77 10.74 -4.36 21.48
C ASP A 77 10.82 -3.27 22.57
N VAL A 78 11.38 -3.57 23.74
CA VAL A 78 11.68 -2.61 24.81
C VAL A 78 13.19 -2.41 24.97
N GLN A 79 13.97 -3.49 24.84
CA GLN A 79 15.41 -3.47 25.08
C GLN A 79 16.20 -2.60 24.10
N TRP A 80 15.70 -2.39 22.88
CA TRP A 80 16.35 -1.52 21.88
C TRP A 80 16.63 -0.09 22.38
N ALA A 81 15.81 0.41 23.33
CA ALA A 81 15.93 1.75 23.88
C ALA A 81 16.72 1.80 25.20
N ARG A 82 17.27 0.68 25.69
CA ARG A 82 18.07 0.67 26.92
C ARG A 82 19.52 1.02 26.65
N LEU A 83 20.12 1.67 27.64
CA LEU A 83 21.56 1.91 27.66
C LEU A 83 22.29 0.67 28.20
N PRO A 84 23.54 0.41 27.75
CA PRO A 84 24.35 -0.68 28.27
C PRO A 84 24.59 -0.58 29.80
N VAL A 85 24.61 0.65 30.32
CA VAL A 85 24.77 0.95 31.74
C VAL A 85 23.63 1.85 32.19
N ALA A 86 23.10 1.62 33.40
CA ALA A 86 22.05 2.43 34.02
C ALA A 86 22.56 3.81 34.50
N ILE A 87 23.05 4.63 33.56
CA ILE A 87 23.47 6.02 33.77
C ILE A 87 22.34 7.00 33.49
N ASP A 88 22.45 8.24 34.00
CA ASP A 88 21.56 9.32 33.54
C ASP A 88 21.90 9.64 32.07
N PRO A 89 20.92 9.60 31.15
CA PRO A 89 21.17 9.91 29.76
C PRO A 89 21.60 11.37 29.51
N ILE A 90 21.31 12.29 30.43
CA ILE A 90 21.71 13.71 30.32
C ILE A 90 23.10 13.89 30.94
N VAL A 91 24.10 14.19 30.10
CA VAL A 91 25.47 14.48 30.53
C VAL A 91 25.61 15.93 30.97
N ARG A 92 24.98 16.84 30.22
CA ARG A 92 25.01 18.28 30.51
C ARG A 92 23.60 18.86 30.44
N PRO A 93 23.04 19.34 31.56
CA PRO A 93 21.83 20.14 31.50
C PRO A 93 22.13 21.46 30.74
N PRO A 94 21.09 22.14 30.24
CA PRO A 94 21.27 23.28 29.36
C PRO A 94 21.85 24.55 30.04
N ASP A 95 21.89 24.59 31.38
CA ASP A 95 22.59 25.62 32.18
C ASP A 95 23.07 25.00 33.50
N SER A 96 22.15 24.73 34.43
CA SER A 96 22.41 24.00 35.67
C SER A 96 21.23 23.07 36.02
N TRP A 97 21.45 22.10 36.90
CA TRP A 97 20.41 21.18 37.33
C TRP A 97 19.26 21.88 38.06
N SER A 98 19.54 22.85 38.92
CA SER A 98 18.51 23.63 39.62
C SER A 98 17.67 24.50 38.66
N ALA A 99 18.30 25.12 37.67
CA ALA A 99 17.59 25.87 36.63
C ALA A 99 16.71 24.93 35.78
N PHE A 100 17.19 23.72 35.50
CA PHE A 100 16.44 22.71 34.76
C PHE A 100 15.22 22.20 35.56
N GLU A 101 15.35 21.94 36.86
CA GLU A 101 14.22 21.58 37.73
C GLU A 101 13.17 22.70 37.80
N THR A 102 13.62 23.96 37.86
CA THR A 102 12.73 25.12 37.83
C THR A 102 11.94 25.21 36.52
N LEU A 103 12.59 24.91 35.39
CA LEU A 103 11.95 24.80 34.08
C LEU A 103 10.90 23.68 34.06
N VAL A 104 11.26 22.49 34.56
CA VAL A 104 10.35 21.32 34.62
C VAL A 104 9.10 21.67 35.42
N ALA A 105 9.26 22.31 36.58
CA ALA A 105 8.15 22.74 37.42
C ALA A 105 7.26 23.80 36.72
N ALA A 106 7.86 24.78 36.05
CA ALA A 106 7.14 25.82 35.30
C ALA A 106 6.31 25.23 34.15
N VAL A 107 6.91 24.35 33.33
CA VAL A 107 6.21 23.68 32.23
C VAL A 107 5.14 22.72 32.75
N GLY A 108 5.37 22.06 33.89
CA GLY A 108 4.38 21.22 34.56
C GLY A 108 3.13 21.98 35.02
N ARG A 109 3.29 23.22 35.49
CA ARG A 109 2.18 24.14 35.83
C ARG A 109 1.49 24.74 34.59
N GLY A 110 2.17 24.75 33.44
CA GLY A 110 1.70 25.36 32.20
C GLY A 110 2.03 26.84 32.07
N ASP A 111 3.04 27.31 32.81
CA ASP A 111 3.52 28.68 32.77
C ASP A 111 4.16 28.99 31.39
N GLN A 112 4.13 30.26 30.97
CA GLN A 112 4.90 30.70 29.80
C GLN A 112 6.40 30.68 30.13
N LEU A 113 7.22 30.32 29.14
CA LEU A 113 8.67 30.31 29.31
C LEU A 113 9.20 31.72 29.52
N THR A 114 10.10 31.88 30.49
CA THR A 114 10.85 33.14 30.65
C THR A 114 11.92 33.25 29.57
N HIS A 115 12.36 34.48 29.26
CA HIS A 115 13.47 34.70 28.30
C HIS A 115 14.74 33.93 28.70
N HIS A 116 15.01 33.80 30.00
CA HIS A 116 16.13 32.99 30.50
C HIS A 116 15.93 31.49 30.18
N GLN A 117 14.74 30.95 30.40
CA GLN A 117 14.40 29.56 30.06
C GLN A 117 14.45 29.28 28.56
N GLU A 118 14.03 30.22 27.72
CA GLU A 118 14.18 30.10 26.27
C GLU A 118 15.65 30.08 25.86
N LYS A 119 16.47 31.00 26.39
CA LYS A 119 17.92 31.03 26.14
C LYS A 119 18.59 29.72 26.58
N MET A 120 18.19 29.18 27.72
CA MET A 120 18.63 27.90 28.26
C MET A 120 18.35 26.77 27.24
N LEU A 121 17.11 26.62 26.79
CA LEU A 121 16.71 25.59 25.84
C LEU A 121 17.34 25.76 24.45
N ARG A 122 17.71 26.99 24.06
CA ARG A 122 18.53 27.26 22.85
C ARG A 122 19.97 26.78 23.00
N GLY A 123 20.55 26.89 24.20
CA GLY A 123 21.87 26.34 24.54
C GLY A 123 21.93 24.82 24.34
N GLY A 124 20.85 24.15 24.74
CA GLY A 124 20.59 22.74 24.42
C GLY A 124 21.02 21.75 25.50
N ILE A 125 20.41 20.58 25.48
CA ILE A 125 20.61 19.48 26.43
C ILE A 125 21.53 18.47 25.77
N VAL A 126 22.66 18.14 26.42
CA VAL A 126 23.66 17.20 25.87
C VAL A 126 23.44 15.81 26.46
N PHE A 127 23.29 14.82 25.59
CA PHE A 127 23.09 13.42 25.95
C PHE A 127 24.38 12.59 25.94
N HIS A 128 24.30 11.36 26.44
CA HIS A 128 25.44 10.43 26.56
C HIS A 128 26.12 10.10 25.22
N ASP A 129 25.40 10.17 24.09
CA ASP A 129 25.91 9.88 22.75
C ASP A 129 26.55 11.10 22.09
N GLY A 130 26.62 12.23 22.81
CA GLY A 130 27.09 13.51 22.30
C GLY A 130 26.01 14.29 21.56
N SER A 131 24.79 13.75 21.41
CA SER A 131 23.70 14.46 20.75
C SER A 131 23.19 15.63 21.59
N ILE A 132 22.80 16.70 20.91
CA ILE A 132 22.36 17.97 21.51
C ILE A 132 20.93 18.26 21.06
N LEU A 133 20.03 18.31 22.04
CA LEU A 133 18.63 18.67 21.83
C LEU A 133 18.40 20.15 22.15
N ARG A 134 17.90 20.89 21.17
CA ARG A 134 17.63 22.33 21.27
C ARG A 134 16.17 22.63 20.98
N TYR A 135 15.64 23.66 21.63
CA TYR A 135 14.33 24.20 21.30
C TYR A 135 14.51 25.52 20.56
N LEU A 136 14.15 25.55 19.27
CA LEU A 136 14.30 26.68 18.36
C LEU A 136 12.96 26.93 17.66
N ASP A 137 12.52 28.18 17.59
CA ASP A 137 11.31 28.59 16.85
C ASP A 137 10.06 27.74 17.16
N SER A 138 9.86 27.46 18.45
CA SER A 138 8.77 26.60 18.96
C SER A 138 8.81 25.13 18.49
N ALA A 139 9.97 24.64 18.04
CA ALA A 139 10.20 23.27 17.64
C ALA A 139 11.45 22.67 18.29
N TRP A 140 11.38 21.37 18.58
CA TRP A 140 12.55 20.63 19.02
C TRP A 140 13.44 20.27 17.84
N ASN A 141 14.75 20.36 18.03
CA ASN A 141 15.77 20.00 17.06
C ASN A 141 16.83 19.13 17.74
N LEU A 142 17.12 17.97 17.17
CA LEU A 142 18.20 17.09 17.62
C LEU A 142 19.34 17.18 16.62
N ASN A 143 20.47 17.77 17.01
CA ASN A 143 21.63 18.04 16.13
C ASN A 143 21.27 18.78 14.82
N GLY A 144 20.27 19.67 14.87
CA GLY A 144 19.78 20.39 13.69
C GLY A 144 18.75 19.62 12.85
N VAL A 145 18.38 18.40 13.24
CA VAL A 145 17.25 17.68 12.66
C VAL A 145 15.96 18.08 13.38
N PRO A 146 14.97 18.68 12.69
CA PRO A 146 13.72 19.06 13.32
C PRO A 146 12.91 17.83 13.72
N LEU A 147 12.33 17.90 14.92
CA LEU A 147 11.47 16.88 15.51
C LEU A 147 10.02 17.39 15.57
N PRO A 148 9.31 17.40 14.43
CA PRO A 148 7.99 18.00 14.34
C PRO A 148 6.95 17.25 15.18
N GLY A 149 5.94 17.98 15.66
CA GLY A 149 4.83 17.40 16.44
C GLY A 149 5.14 17.12 17.91
N LEU A 150 6.41 17.13 18.34
CA LEU A 150 6.77 17.09 19.76
C LEU A 150 6.55 18.44 20.42
N SER A 151 5.74 18.46 21.48
CA SER A 151 5.55 19.66 22.28
C SER A 151 6.61 19.78 23.38
N LEU A 152 6.80 21.00 23.88
CA LEU A 152 7.62 21.31 25.04
C LEU A 152 7.24 20.43 26.26
N SER A 153 5.94 20.34 26.56
CA SER A 153 5.45 19.60 27.74
C SER A 153 5.69 18.09 27.66
N VAL A 154 5.60 17.48 26.47
CA VAL A 154 5.86 16.05 26.29
C VAL A 154 7.33 15.72 26.55
N VAL A 155 8.24 16.52 26.02
CA VAL A 155 9.69 16.31 26.17
C VAL A 155 10.14 16.62 27.60
N VAL A 156 9.69 17.75 28.16
CA VAL A 156 10.06 18.13 29.54
C VAL A 156 9.49 17.16 30.56
N ALA A 157 8.29 16.59 30.35
CA ALA A 157 7.76 15.56 31.24
C ALA A 157 8.57 14.26 31.21
N LEU A 158 9.13 13.89 30.05
CA LEU A 158 10.02 12.73 29.94
C LEU A 158 11.38 12.99 30.60
N LEU A 159 11.95 14.19 30.39
CA LEU A 159 13.27 14.55 30.91
C LEU A 159 13.23 14.95 32.38
N GLY A 160 12.09 15.39 32.91
CA GLY A 160 11.98 16.00 34.24
C GLY A 160 12.02 15.02 35.41
N GLU A 161 11.92 13.71 35.18
CA GLU A 161 11.91 12.68 36.23
C GLU A 161 13.21 11.82 36.18
N PRO A 162 14.23 12.12 37.03
CA PRO A 162 15.53 11.45 36.99
C PRO A 162 15.47 9.93 37.13
N GLU A 163 14.67 9.46 38.09
CA GLU A 163 14.51 8.04 38.39
C GLU A 163 13.96 7.24 37.19
N LYS A 164 13.11 7.86 36.38
CA LYS A 164 12.48 7.21 35.23
C LYS A 164 13.34 7.21 33.98
N ARG A 165 14.07 8.31 33.73
CA ARG A 165 14.91 8.46 32.52
C ARG A 165 16.22 7.67 32.60
N ARG A 166 16.70 7.35 33.81
CA ARG A 166 17.97 6.66 34.02
C ARG A 166 18.00 5.30 33.32
N GLY A 167 19.06 5.04 32.56
CA GLY A 167 19.27 3.80 31.80
C GLY A 167 18.54 3.74 30.45
N TRP A 168 17.95 4.83 29.97
CA TRP A 168 17.22 4.87 28.69
C TRP A 168 17.89 5.79 27.67
N ASN A 169 17.92 5.35 26.40
CA ASN A 169 18.36 6.12 25.25
C ASN A 169 17.27 7.11 24.82
N ILE A 170 17.21 8.25 25.50
CA ILE A 170 16.21 9.29 25.22
C ILE A 170 16.30 9.84 23.79
N PRO A 171 17.49 10.14 23.22
CA PRO A 171 17.59 10.56 21.82
C PRO A 171 16.90 9.60 20.85
N ALA A 172 17.16 8.29 20.99
CA ALA A 172 16.56 7.28 20.14
C ALA A 172 15.03 7.21 20.33
N LEU A 173 14.53 7.33 21.55
CA LEU A 173 13.08 7.40 21.83
C LEU A 173 12.43 8.62 21.17
N LEU A 174 13.03 9.81 21.25
CA LEU A 174 12.48 11.03 20.65
C LEU A 174 12.37 10.90 19.12
N VAL A 175 13.41 10.35 18.47
CA VAL A 175 13.41 10.11 17.02
C VAL A 175 12.33 9.10 16.63
N SER A 176 12.17 8.01 17.39
CA SER A 176 11.13 7.01 17.14
C SER A 176 9.73 7.56 17.33
N VAL A 177 9.48 8.29 18.42
CA VAL A 177 8.16 8.85 18.77
C VAL A 177 7.67 9.87 17.75
N VAL A 178 8.54 10.72 17.19
CA VAL A 178 8.19 11.65 16.10
C VAL A 178 7.75 10.92 14.83
N SER A 179 8.26 9.71 14.63
CA SER A 179 8.12 8.98 13.38
C SER A 179 6.87 8.11 13.33
N VAL A 180 6.18 7.89 14.46
CA VAL A 180 5.00 7.00 14.55
C VAL A 180 3.77 7.53 13.81
N ASN A 181 3.72 8.84 13.52
CA ASN A 181 2.67 9.49 12.73
C ASN A 181 3.27 10.60 11.84
N PRO A 182 3.74 10.24 10.63
CA PRO A 182 4.35 11.16 9.68
C PRO A 182 3.46 12.32 9.23
N ASP A 183 2.12 12.17 9.30
CA ASP A 183 1.18 13.22 8.91
C ASP A 183 1.27 14.47 9.79
N LEU A 184 1.74 14.33 11.04
CA LEU A 184 1.94 15.44 11.97
C LEU A 184 3.20 16.28 11.65
N GLY A 185 4.10 15.77 10.80
CA GLY A 185 5.37 16.41 10.46
C GLY A 185 5.46 16.96 9.03
N GLN A 186 4.42 16.83 8.22
CA GLN A 186 4.40 17.27 6.82
C GLN A 186 4.14 18.78 6.70
N ALA A 187 5.06 19.58 7.23
CA ALA A 187 5.22 20.99 6.91
C ALA A 187 6.57 21.21 6.21
N ASP A 188 6.93 20.36 5.24
CA ASP A 188 8.10 20.60 4.39
C ASP A 188 7.70 21.59 3.27
N PRO A 189 8.17 22.86 3.31
CA PRO A 189 7.72 23.90 2.37
C PRO A 189 8.10 23.63 0.92
N LEU A 190 9.10 22.78 0.64
CA LEU A 190 9.50 22.43 -0.72
C LEU A 190 8.48 21.53 -1.45
N MET A 191 7.65 20.79 -0.71
CA MET A 191 6.62 19.89 -1.25
C MET A 191 5.25 20.54 -1.44
N GLN A 192 5.07 21.81 -1.03
CA GLN A 192 3.78 22.50 -1.12
C GLN A 192 3.43 22.99 -2.54
N ARG A 193 4.41 23.18 -3.44
CA ARG A 193 4.15 23.87 -4.72
C ARG A 193 3.34 23.09 -5.77
N LEU A 194 3.01 21.82 -5.54
CA LEU A 194 2.24 21.00 -6.49
C LEU A 194 0.94 20.38 -5.92
N ARG A 195 0.59 20.62 -4.65
CA ARG A 195 -0.57 19.98 -4.00
C ARG A 195 -1.84 20.85 -3.99
N MET A 196 -2.33 21.24 -5.17
CA MET A 196 -3.73 21.66 -5.35
C MET A 196 -4.60 20.41 -5.52
N GLY A 197 -4.92 19.75 -4.41
CA GLY A 197 -5.83 18.60 -4.38
C GLY A 197 -5.68 17.81 -3.09
N ARG A 198 -6.78 17.62 -2.36
CA ARG A 198 -6.92 16.90 -1.07
C ARG A 198 -5.79 15.90 -0.80
N GLN A 199 -5.12 16.07 0.34
CA GLN A 199 -4.22 15.11 0.99
C GLN A 199 -4.84 13.71 0.86
N ARG A 200 -4.20 12.85 0.06
CA ARG A 200 -4.70 11.50 -0.20
C ARG A 200 -4.27 10.65 0.99
N ASP A 201 -5.23 10.15 1.77
CA ASP A 201 -4.96 9.28 2.90
C ASP A 201 -4.16 8.04 2.45
N LEU A 202 -3.02 7.77 3.10
CA LEU A 202 -2.28 6.52 2.90
C LEU A 202 -3.21 5.33 3.21
N ARG A 203 -3.10 4.24 2.44
CA ARG A 203 -3.88 3.04 2.75
C ARG A 203 -3.50 2.53 4.15
N PRO A 204 -4.50 2.12 4.97
CA PRO A 204 -4.34 1.49 6.28
C PRO A 204 -3.11 0.60 6.50
N MET A 205 -2.87 -0.32 5.58
CA MET A 205 -1.79 -1.32 5.62
C MET A 205 -0.38 -0.71 5.53
N TYR A 206 -0.21 0.45 4.89
CA TYR A 206 1.12 1.04 4.64
C TYR A 206 1.56 2.03 5.71
N ARG A 207 0.75 2.24 6.76
CA ARG A 207 1.07 3.21 7.81
C ARG A 207 2.34 2.83 8.61
N PRO A 208 2.52 1.60 9.09
CA PRO A 208 3.74 1.23 9.82
C PRO A 208 5.00 1.39 8.97
N LEU A 209 4.87 1.09 7.67
CA LEU A 209 5.94 1.28 6.70
C LEU A 209 6.31 2.76 6.55
N ALA A 210 5.32 3.64 6.38
CA ALA A 210 5.56 5.08 6.33
C ALA A 210 6.19 5.60 7.63
N SER A 211 5.78 5.08 8.79
CA SER A 211 6.40 5.39 10.08
C SER A 211 7.86 4.93 10.15
N MET A 212 8.15 3.70 9.71
CA MET A 212 9.51 3.14 9.68
C MET A 212 10.44 3.95 8.76
N LEU A 213 10.01 4.29 7.55
CA LEU A 213 10.83 5.08 6.62
C LEU A 213 11.07 6.51 7.13
N THR A 214 10.08 7.08 7.81
CA THR A 214 10.23 8.38 8.47
C THR A 214 11.26 8.30 9.60
N TRP A 215 11.20 7.24 10.41
CA TRP A 215 12.18 6.96 11.44
C TRP A 215 13.59 6.82 10.87
N LEU A 216 13.75 5.97 9.84
CA LEU A 216 15.05 5.72 9.23
C LEU A 216 15.64 7.00 8.65
N SER A 217 14.82 7.80 7.95
CA SER A 217 15.26 9.09 7.41
C SER A 217 15.71 10.06 8.51
N ASN A 218 14.96 10.18 9.60
CA ASN A 218 15.34 11.04 10.72
C ASN A 218 16.60 10.54 11.42
N ARG A 219 16.70 9.22 11.63
CA ARG A 219 17.85 8.58 12.27
C ARG A 219 19.14 8.78 11.46
N LEU A 220 19.08 8.54 10.15
CA LEU A 220 20.22 8.77 9.24
C LEU A 220 20.70 10.23 9.26
N LYS A 221 19.77 11.19 9.28
CA LYS A 221 20.12 12.62 9.40
C LYS A 221 20.83 12.92 10.71
N VAL A 222 20.34 12.39 11.83
CA VAL A 222 20.96 12.58 13.15
C VAL A 222 22.35 11.93 13.19
N ASP A 223 22.50 10.70 12.71
CA ASP A 223 23.81 10.01 12.72
C ASP A 223 24.84 10.71 11.83
N ARG A 224 24.45 11.23 10.66
CA ARG A 224 25.33 12.02 9.79
C ARG A 224 25.89 13.26 10.48
N THR A 225 25.12 13.90 11.36
CA THR A 225 25.60 15.07 12.10
C THR A 225 26.56 14.70 13.24
N MET A 226 26.60 13.43 13.65
CA MET A 226 27.42 12.92 14.74
C MET A 226 28.74 12.30 14.25
N LYS A 227 28.72 11.58 13.12
CA LYS A 227 29.89 10.89 12.55
C LYS A 227 30.30 11.57 11.24
N MET A 228 31.50 12.14 11.20
CA MET A 228 31.97 12.99 10.10
C MET A 228 32.17 12.24 8.76
N ASP A 229 32.23 10.90 8.75
CA ASP A 229 32.37 10.12 7.52
C ASP A 229 31.04 9.98 6.75
N SER A 230 30.80 10.95 5.87
CA SER A 230 29.61 11.04 5.01
C SER A 230 29.43 9.86 4.05
N SER A 231 30.50 9.10 3.79
CA SER A 231 30.59 8.14 2.70
C SER A 231 29.78 6.85 2.92
N GLU A 232 29.44 6.51 4.17
CA GLU A 232 28.63 5.33 4.55
C GLU A 232 27.12 5.64 4.57
N TYR A 233 26.75 6.87 4.91
CA TYR A 233 25.35 7.28 5.14
C TYR A 233 24.64 7.75 3.87
N VAL A 234 25.38 8.28 2.90
CA VAL A 234 24.82 8.83 1.65
C VAL A 234 23.98 7.79 0.88
N PRO A 235 24.45 6.55 0.65
CA PRO A 235 23.64 5.52 0.00
C PRO A 235 22.33 5.22 0.74
N MET A 236 22.39 5.12 2.07
CA MET A 236 21.21 4.85 2.92
C MET A 236 20.21 6.01 2.92
N MET A 237 20.70 7.26 2.90
CA MET A 237 19.85 8.44 2.78
C MET A 237 19.20 8.55 1.40
N ALA A 238 19.95 8.31 0.33
CA ALA A 238 19.43 8.32 -1.03
C ALA A 238 18.34 7.26 -1.21
N TRP A 239 18.60 6.04 -0.73
CA TRP A 239 17.63 4.95 -0.74
C TRP A 239 16.36 5.27 0.06
N SER A 240 16.50 5.70 1.32
CA SER A 240 15.34 6.04 2.16
C SER A 240 14.52 7.19 1.59
N HIS A 241 15.17 8.18 0.97
CA HIS A 241 14.50 9.28 0.28
C HIS A 241 13.75 8.80 -0.97
N ASP A 242 14.37 7.97 -1.80
CA ASP A 242 13.78 7.44 -3.03
C ASP A 242 12.52 6.62 -2.76
N ILE A 243 12.59 5.68 -1.79
CA ILE A 243 11.42 4.88 -1.39
C ILE A 243 10.32 5.79 -0.87
N ARG A 244 10.65 6.72 0.04
CA ARG A 244 9.66 7.64 0.60
C ARG A 244 8.97 8.44 -0.51
N THR A 245 9.74 9.00 -1.43
CA THR A 245 9.20 9.74 -2.58
C THR A 245 8.30 8.86 -3.44
N CYS A 246 8.70 7.62 -3.73
CA CYS A 246 7.86 6.66 -4.44
C CYS A 246 6.53 6.38 -3.73
N MET A 247 6.55 6.21 -2.40
CA MET A 247 5.33 5.93 -1.62
C MET A 247 4.34 7.08 -1.57
N PHE A 248 4.82 8.33 -1.49
CA PHE A 248 3.97 9.51 -1.33
C PHE A 248 3.58 10.17 -2.66
N GLU A 249 4.34 9.95 -3.75
CA GLU A 249 4.10 10.59 -5.06
C GLU A 249 3.54 9.65 -6.12
N ARG A 250 3.89 8.35 -6.14
CA ARG A 250 3.44 7.41 -7.19
C ARG A 250 2.15 6.68 -6.77
N ARG A 251 1.12 6.69 -7.64
CA ARG A 251 -0.04 5.78 -7.52
C ARG A 251 0.29 4.43 -8.14
N THR A 252 1.07 3.59 -7.47
CA THR A 252 1.22 2.18 -7.89
C THR A 252 0.11 1.33 -7.28
N ALA A 253 -0.47 0.41 -8.07
CA ALA A 253 -1.47 -0.52 -7.59
C ALA A 253 -0.86 -1.57 -6.63
N ASN A 254 0.45 -1.81 -6.76
CA ASN A 254 1.25 -2.76 -5.97
C ASN A 254 2.38 -2.05 -5.19
N ILE A 255 2.02 -1.27 -4.16
CA ILE A 255 3.00 -0.60 -3.28
C ILE A 255 3.84 -1.61 -2.47
N GLU A 256 3.26 -2.78 -2.17
CA GLU A 256 3.94 -3.83 -1.41
C GLU A 256 5.04 -4.51 -2.22
N GLY A 257 4.78 -4.88 -3.48
CA GLY A 257 5.83 -5.36 -4.39
C GLY A 257 6.90 -4.29 -4.63
N LEU A 258 6.51 -3.02 -4.78
CA LEU A 258 7.46 -1.91 -4.88
C LEU A 258 8.38 -1.85 -3.65
N PHE A 259 7.81 -1.98 -2.46
CA PHE A 259 8.58 -1.93 -1.24
C PHE A 259 9.45 -3.18 -1.02
N GLN A 260 8.94 -4.37 -1.33
CA GLN A 260 9.72 -5.61 -1.30
C GLN A 260 10.91 -5.53 -2.25
N ASN A 261 10.71 -5.07 -3.48
CA ASN A 261 11.80 -4.82 -4.43
C ASN A 261 12.82 -3.83 -3.87
N ALA A 262 12.34 -2.74 -3.27
CA ALA A 262 13.22 -1.74 -2.70
C ALA A 262 14.00 -2.25 -1.48
N LEU A 263 13.40 -3.12 -0.65
CA LEU A 263 14.09 -3.84 0.41
C LEU A 263 15.11 -4.84 -0.13
N SER A 264 14.82 -5.56 -1.20
CA SER A 264 15.79 -6.47 -1.83
C SER A 264 17.01 -5.70 -2.35
N ASN A 265 16.79 -4.46 -2.82
CA ASN A 265 17.83 -3.58 -3.36
C ASN A 265 18.43 -2.60 -2.33
N HIS A 266 18.29 -2.88 -1.02
CA HIS A 266 18.80 -2.00 0.03
C HIS A 266 20.33 -1.79 -0.03
N PRO A 267 20.84 -0.62 0.41
CA PRO A 267 22.28 -0.39 0.48
C PRO A 267 22.96 -1.39 1.42
N PRO A 268 24.12 -1.93 1.02
CA PRO A 268 24.83 -2.92 1.84
C PRO A 268 25.16 -2.35 3.22
N GLY A 269 24.95 -3.17 4.25
CA GLY A 269 25.16 -2.79 5.64
C GLY A 269 24.00 -2.02 6.29
N LEU A 270 22.91 -1.68 5.58
CA LEU A 270 21.76 -0.97 6.15
C LEU A 270 21.21 -1.69 7.40
N PHE A 271 20.86 -2.97 7.27
CA PHE A 271 20.31 -3.78 8.37
C PHE A 271 21.33 -4.11 9.45
N HIS A 272 22.62 -4.18 9.10
CA HIS A 272 23.70 -4.35 10.08
C HIS A 272 23.85 -3.09 10.96
N THR A 273 23.87 -1.91 10.34
CA THR A 273 24.01 -0.62 11.04
C THR A 273 22.76 -0.26 11.84
N TYR A 274 21.58 -0.57 11.31
CA TYR A 274 20.28 -0.26 11.91
C TYR A 274 19.54 -1.52 12.35
N ASN A 275 20.20 -2.36 13.18
CA ASN A 275 19.66 -3.61 13.68
C ASN A 275 18.64 -3.41 14.83
N THR A 276 17.51 -2.77 14.54
CA THR A 276 16.40 -2.60 15.48
C THR A 276 15.33 -3.68 15.27
N PRO A 277 14.47 -3.96 16.27
CA PRO A 277 13.46 -5.02 16.18
C PRO A 277 12.55 -4.90 14.96
N TRP A 278 12.08 -3.68 14.64
CA TRP A 278 11.26 -3.45 13.44
C TRP A 278 12.04 -3.62 12.15
N MET A 279 13.32 -3.24 12.09
CA MET A 279 14.13 -3.43 10.88
C MET A 279 14.35 -4.91 10.60
N ARG A 280 14.61 -5.72 11.63
CA ARG A 280 14.63 -7.19 11.53
C ARG A 280 13.28 -7.73 11.05
N ALA A 281 12.18 -7.27 11.64
CA ALA A 281 10.84 -7.71 11.24
C ALA A 281 10.47 -7.34 9.78
N TRP A 282 10.99 -6.22 9.25
CA TRP A 282 10.84 -5.87 7.83
C TRP A 282 11.75 -6.70 6.92
N GLN A 283 12.96 -7.05 7.36
CA GLN A 283 13.88 -7.92 6.64
C GLN A 283 13.34 -9.35 6.54
N ASP A 284 12.76 -9.86 7.62
CA ASP A 284 12.24 -11.23 7.72
C ASP A 284 10.77 -11.35 7.25
N LEU A 285 10.20 -10.27 6.70
CA LEU A 285 8.78 -10.21 6.35
C LEU A 285 8.45 -11.23 5.25
N GLN A 286 7.78 -12.30 5.64
CA GLN A 286 7.25 -13.27 4.69
C GLN A 286 5.96 -12.76 4.05
N PRO A 287 5.71 -13.06 2.76
CA PRO A 287 4.44 -12.76 2.12
C PRO A 287 3.35 -13.66 2.72
N GLU A 288 2.65 -13.17 3.74
CA GLU A 288 1.47 -13.85 4.27
C GLU A 288 0.27 -13.63 3.32
N ASN A 289 -0.53 -14.70 3.10
CA ASN A 289 -1.77 -14.64 2.33
C ASN A 289 -2.83 -13.72 2.96
N GLN A 290 -2.72 -13.41 4.26
CA GLN A 290 -3.66 -12.58 5.00
C GLN A 290 -3.00 -11.24 5.38
N ARG A 291 -3.60 -10.13 4.96
CA ARG A 291 -3.10 -8.79 5.22
C ARG A 291 -3.82 -8.18 6.40
N GLN A 292 -3.09 -7.82 7.44
CA GLN A 292 -3.63 -7.05 8.56
C GLN A 292 -3.74 -5.56 8.20
N GLU A 293 -4.73 -4.86 8.77
CA GLU A 293 -4.94 -3.42 8.53
C GLU A 293 -5.22 -2.63 9.82
N THR A 294 -4.73 -1.38 9.86
CA THR A 294 -5.07 -0.42 10.92
C THR A 294 -6.14 0.55 10.44
N GLN A 295 -7.21 0.82 11.20
CA GLN A 295 -8.18 1.84 10.76
C GLN A 295 -7.62 3.27 10.78
N LYS A 296 -6.82 3.61 11.79
CA LYS A 296 -6.13 4.90 11.97
C LYS A 296 -4.70 4.66 12.42
N TRP A 297 -3.83 5.69 12.37
CA TRP A 297 -2.51 5.66 13.01
C TRP A 297 -2.59 5.10 14.43
N ALA A 298 -1.72 4.20 14.85
CA ALA A 298 -1.88 3.58 16.18
C ALA A 298 -1.57 4.56 17.33
N LEU A 299 -0.59 5.45 17.11
CA LEU A 299 -0.18 6.49 18.05
C LEU A 299 -0.51 7.89 17.52
N ASP A 300 -0.58 8.84 18.44
CA ASP A 300 -0.82 10.25 18.13
C ASP A 300 -0.09 11.16 19.14
N LEU A 301 0.64 12.14 18.63
CA LEU A 301 1.33 13.13 19.45
C LEU A 301 0.38 14.28 19.79
N GLY A 302 -0.18 14.25 20.99
CA GLY A 302 -0.98 15.35 21.50
C GLY A 302 -0.11 16.49 22.05
N LYS A 303 -0.68 17.68 22.17
CA LYS A 303 0.02 18.88 22.72
C LYS A 303 0.61 18.68 24.12
N LYS A 304 0.09 17.75 24.91
CA LYS A 304 0.52 17.52 26.31
C LYS A 304 1.09 16.13 26.57
N ARG A 305 0.66 15.10 25.82
CA ARG A 305 0.97 13.69 26.07
C ARG A 305 0.90 12.87 24.79
N LEU A 306 1.67 11.78 24.75
CA LEU A 306 1.50 10.71 23.77
C LEU A 306 0.16 9.99 24.00
N ARG A 307 -0.53 9.65 22.91
CA ARG A 307 -1.83 8.97 22.95
C ARG A 307 -1.81 7.70 22.10
N PHE A 308 -2.51 6.68 22.57
CA PHE A 308 -2.63 5.37 21.92
C PHE A 308 -4.09 5.09 21.54
N ARG A 309 -4.33 4.55 20.34
CA ARG A 309 -5.69 4.25 19.86
C ARG A 309 -6.13 2.86 20.28
N VAL A 310 -7.29 2.77 20.93
CA VAL A 310 -7.91 1.52 21.39
C VAL A 310 -9.38 1.45 21.01
N ARG A 311 -9.90 0.23 20.83
CA ARG A 311 -11.31 -0.05 20.52
C ARG A 311 -12.22 0.34 21.70
N THR A 312 -13.40 0.86 21.40
CA THR A 312 -14.49 1.06 22.37
C THR A 312 -15.52 -0.08 22.32
N GLN A 313 -16.37 -0.18 23.34
CA GLN A 313 -17.52 -1.09 23.34
C GLN A 313 -18.47 -0.86 22.16
N SER A 314 -18.64 0.40 21.75
CA SER A 314 -19.43 0.77 20.57
C SER A 314 -18.76 0.44 19.24
N GLY A 315 -17.49 0.01 19.26
CA GLY A 315 -16.74 -0.36 18.08
C GLY A 315 -15.69 0.61 17.52
N PRO A 316 -15.88 1.95 17.49
CA PRO A 316 -14.87 2.85 16.95
C PRO A 316 -13.61 2.92 17.82
N LEU A 317 -12.54 3.46 17.24
CA LEU A 317 -11.28 3.71 17.94
C LEU A 317 -11.33 5.03 18.73
N ARG A 318 -10.91 5.01 20.00
CA ARG A 318 -10.68 6.18 20.86
C ARG A 318 -9.20 6.32 21.21
N LEU A 319 -8.77 7.54 21.53
CA LEU A 319 -7.43 7.81 22.03
C LEU A 319 -7.41 7.74 23.57
N ILE A 320 -6.44 7.01 24.13
CA ILE A 320 -6.13 6.98 25.55
C ILE A 320 -4.73 7.56 25.81
N HIS A 321 -4.47 8.00 27.04
CA HIS A 321 -3.18 8.55 27.42
C HIS A 321 -2.15 7.44 27.65
N VAL A 322 -0.98 7.60 27.04
CA VAL A 322 0.21 6.80 27.33
C VAL A 322 0.95 7.45 28.51
N PRO A 323 1.40 6.69 29.52
CA PRO A 323 2.19 7.23 30.62
C PRO A 323 3.55 7.76 30.11
N THR A 324 4.15 8.70 30.84
CA THR A 324 5.47 9.28 30.55
C THR A 324 6.59 8.37 31.05
N GLU A 325 6.49 7.08 30.74
CA GLU A 325 7.48 6.06 31.10
C GLU A 325 8.24 5.64 29.83
N PRO A 326 9.59 5.73 29.81
CA PRO A 326 10.39 5.34 28.64
C PRO A 326 10.11 3.93 28.13
N SER A 327 9.83 2.98 29.04
CA SER A 327 9.49 1.59 28.68
C SER A 327 8.23 1.46 27.84
N ALA A 328 7.17 2.20 28.19
CA ALA A 328 5.93 2.20 27.42
C ALA A 328 6.11 2.86 26.05
N TRP A 329 6.95 3.90 25.98
CA TRP A 329 7.27 4.56 24.71
C TRP A 329 8.10 3.65 23.81
N ALA A 330 9.10 2.96 24.38
CA ALA A 330 9.94 2.01 23.67
C ALA A 330 9.11 0.91 23.00
N LEU A 331 8.24 0.26 23.79
CA LEU A 331 7.35 -0.79 23.31
C LEU A 331 6.46 -0.28 22.16
N LEU A 332 5.66 0.76 22.42
CA LEU A 332 4.68 1.22 21.43
C LEU A 332 5.34 1.74 20.16
N CYS A 333 6.51 2.39 20.25
CA CYS A 333 7.26 2.78 19.06
C CYS A 333 7.69 1.57 18.25
N SER A 334 8.29 0.56 18.89
CA SER A 334 8.70 -0.66 18.20
C SER A 334 7.54 -1.36 17.50
N LEU A 335 6.42 -1.53 18.21
CA LEU A 335 5.21 -2.16 17.67
C LEU A 335 4.62 -1.38 16.48
N THR A 336 4.65 -0.05 16.52
CA THR A 336 4.10 0.80 15.44
C THR A 336 4.99 0.95 14.22
N LEU A 337 6.31 0.77 14.38
CA LEU A 337 7.27 0.77 13.28
C LEU A 337 7.37 -0.60 12.60
N SER A 338 6.90 -1.66 13.26
CA SER A 338 6.96 -3.04 12.76
C SER A 338 5.85 -3.35 11.73
N PRO A 339 6.07 -4.28 10.78
CA PRO A 339 5.03 -4.74 9.87
C PRO A 339 3.85 -5.37 10.62
N LEU A 340 2.61 -5.15 10.16
CA LEU A 340 1.41 -5.63 10.87
C LEU A 340 1.30 -7.15 10.97
N ASN A 341 1.91 -7.87 10.02
CA ASN A 341 1.91 -9.33 9.96
C ASN A 341 3.03 -9.95 10.81
N SER A 342 3.98 -9.15 11.32
CA SER A 342 4.98 -9.61 12.28
C SER A 342 4.37 -9.88 13.66
N GLU A 343 5.10 -10.59 14.52
CA GLU A 343 4.71 -10.82 15.92
C GLU A 343 4.44 -9.50 16.68
N ALA A 344 5.29 -8.48 16.46
CA ALA A 344 5.11 -7.15 17.02
C ALA A 344 3.86 -6.45 16.47
N GLY A 345 3.57 -6.62 15.17
CA GLY A 345 2.36 -6.11 14.53
C GLY A 345 1.07 -6.76 15.04
N LYS A 346 1.06 -8.09 15.17
CA LYS A 346 -0.04 -8.86 15.75
C LYS A 346 -0.29 -8.44 17.20
N LEU A 347 0.80 -8.25 17.98
CA LEU A 347 0.71 -7.72 19.33
C LEU A 347 0.13 -6.30 19.38
N LEU A 348 0.56 -5.40 18.49
CA LEU A 348 -0.01 -4.05 18.40
C LEU A 348 -1.53 -4.12 18.24
N LEU A 349 -1.99 -4.87 17.25
CA LEU A 349 -3.40 -4.98 16.92
C LEU A 349 -4.19 -5.63 18.06
N GLY A 350 -3.62 -6.66 18.70
CA GLY A 350 -4.19 -7.30 19.89
C GLY A 350 -4.34 -6.32 21.05
N LEU A 351 -3.34 -5.47 21.32
CA LEU A 351 -3.43 -4.41 22.33
C LEU A 351 -4.52 -3.40 21.98
N GLN A 352 -4.55 -2.91 20.73
CA GLN A 352 -5.55 -1.93 20.32
C GLN A 352 -6.98 -2.49 20.41
N HIS A 353 -7.17 -3.76 20.07
CA HIS A 353 -8.47 -4.41 20.06
C HIS A 353 -8.95 -4.77 21.47
N ASN A 354 -8.08 -5.40 22.27
CA ASN A 354 -8.46 -6.03 23.52
C ASN A 354 -8.41 -5.09 24.75
N TRP A 355 -7.84 -3.89 24.61
CA TRP A 355 -7.58 -3.00 25.78
C TRP A 355 -8.83 -2.66 26.59
N SER A 356 -9.93 -2.28 25.92
CA SER A 356 -11.17 -1.87 26.60
C SER A 356 -12.25 -2.94 26.57
N VAL A 357 -12.23 -3.84 25.58
CA VAL A 357 -13.24 -4.87 25.36
C VAL A 357 -12.46 -6.15 25.12
N PRO A 358 -12.67 -7.23 25.90
CA PRO A 358 -11.97 -8.47 25.63
C PRO A 358 -12.44 -9.04 24.30
N TYR A 359 -11.55 -9.70 23.58
CA TYR A 359 -11.99 -10.62 22.54
C TYR A 359 -12.84 -11.71 23.18
N SER A 360 -14.01 -11.95 22.61
CA SER A 360 -14.86 -13.09 22.91
C SER A 360 -14.94 -13.91 21.64
N GLN A 361 -14.55 -15.18 21.69
CA GLN A 361 -14.81 -16.12 20.61
C GLN A 361 -16.32 -16.06 20.28
N PRO A 362 -16.72 -15.94 19.00
CA PRO A 362 -18.14 -15.87 18.66
C PRO A 362 -18.85 -17.08 19.26
N SER A 363 -19.81 -16.83 20.14
CA SER A 363 -20.71 -17.85 20.68
C SER A 363 -21.49 -18.49 19.52
N GLN A 364 -22.00 -19.71 19.74
CA GLN A 364 -22.93 -20.36 18.81
C GLN A 364 -23.96 -19.36 18.26
N PRO A 365 -24.30 -19.43 16.96
CA PRO A 365 -25.22 -18.50 16.34
C PRO A 365 -26.55 -18.49 17.10
N SER A 366 -27.15 -17.31 17.25
CA SER A 366 -28.40 -17.18 17.98
C SER A 366 -29.50 -18.04 17.35
N GLU A 367 -30.43 -18.55 18.16
CA GLU A 367 -31.54 -19.37 17.66
C GLU A 367 -32.34 -18.70 16.51
N PRO A 368 -32.63 -17.39 16.55
CA PRO A 368 -33.25 -16.69 15.42
C PRO A 368 -32.39 -16.72 14.14
N LEU A 369 -31.07 -16.55 14.26
CA LEU A 369 -30.17 -16.61 13.10
C LEU A 369 -30.13 -18.01 12.50
N MET A 370 -30.08 -19.06 13.34
CA MET A 370 -30.15 -20.45 12.86
C MET A 370 -31.45 -20.74 12.12
N LYS A 371 -32.61 -20.28 12.63
CA LYS A 371 -33.91 -20.42 11.94
C LYS A 371 -33.90 -19.70 10.58
N SER A 372 -33.34 -18.50 10.52
CA SER A 372 -33.26 -17.73 9.28
C SER A 372 -32.37 -18.36 8.20
N MET A 373 -31.30 -19.06 8.60
CA MET A 373 -30.44 -19.80 7.66
C MET A 373 -31.16 -21.01 7.07
N ARG A 374 -31.96 -21.72 7.88
CA ARG A 374 -32.80 -22.82 7.39
C ARG A 374 -33.84 -22.32 6.39
N PHE A 375 -34.53 -21.23 6.72
CA PHE A 375 -35.49 -20.60 5.81
C PHE A 375 -34.83 -20.17 4.48
N CYS A 376 -33.63 -19.61 4.53
CA CYS A 376 -32.86 -19.29 3.33
C CYS A 376 -32.58 -20.53 2.47
N HIS A 377 -32.20 -21.66 3.08
CA HIS A 377 -32.04 -22.93 2.36
C HIS A 377 -33.35 -23.48 1.80
N GLU A 378 -34.48 -23.36 2.50
CA GLU A 378 -35.80 -23.73 1.98
C GLU A 378 -36.13 -22.97 0.69
N ILE A 379 -35.89 -21.65 0.68
CA ILE A 379 -36.04 -20.81 -0.51
C ILE A 379 -35.14 -21.31 -1.64
N MET A 380 -33.84 -21.53 -1.37
CA MET A 380 -32.89 -21.96 -2.41
C MET A 380 -33.22 -23.35 -2.96
N ASN A 381 -33.67 -24.28 -2.11
CA ASN A 381 -34.10 -25.63 -2.51
C ASN A 381 -35.38 -25.63 -3.37
N GLY A 382 -36.27 -24.65 -3.14
CA GLY A 382 -37.44 -24.39 -3.98
C GLY A 382 -37.11 -23.70 -5.31
N LEU A 383 -35.91 -23.14 -5.45
CA LEU A 383 -35.42 -22.40 -6.62
C LEU A 383 -34.22 -23.10 -7.29
N ASP A 384 -34.11 -24.41 -7.13
CA ASP A 384 -32.91 -25.19 -7.45
C ASP A 384 -32.46 -25.16 -8.93
N ALA A 385 -33.38 -24.86 -9.85
CA ALA A 385 -33.07 -24.64 -11.26
C ALA A 385 -32.56 -23.22 -11.58
N LYS A 386 -32.73 -22.25 -10.68
CA LYS A 386 -32.42 -20.82 -10.88
C LYS A 386 -31.34 -20.29 -9.95
N VAL A 387 -31.02 -21.00 -8.87
CA VAL A 387 -30.03 -20.59 -7.88
C VAL A 387 -28.96 -21.68 -7.75
N HIS A 388 -27.70 -21.30 -7.84
CA HIS A 388 -26.55 -22.19 -7.66
C HIS A 388 -25.60 -21.59 -6.64
N LEU A 389 -24.99 -22.43 -5.81
CA LEU A 389 -24.06 -22.00 -4.76
C LEU A 389 -22.68 -22.60 -5.00
N GLU A 390 -21.65 -21.77 -4.78
CA GLU A 390 -20.24 -22.16 -4.82
C GLU A 390 -19.46 -21.26 -3.84
N SER A 391 -18.69 -21.84 -2.92
CA SER A 391 -17.77 -21.12 -2.01
C SER A 391 -18.33 -19.78 -1.45
N ALA A 392 -19.48 -19.84 -0.76
CA ALA A 392 -20.20 -18.70 -0.17
C ALA A 392 -20.73 -17.63 -1.17
N ARG A 393 -20.85 -17.96 -2.45
CA ARG A 393 -21.48 -17.11 -3.47
C ARG A 393 -22.67 -17.82 -4.09
N ALA A 394 -23.73 -17.06 -4.34
CA ALA A 394 -24.92 -17.53 -5.03
C ALA A 394 -24.98 -16.91 -6.44
N LEU A 395 -25.07 -17.76 -7.46
CA LEU A 395 -25.42 -17.37 -8.82
C LEU A 395 -26.93 -17.49 -8.99
N VAL A 396 -27.57 -16.42 -9.44
CA VAL A 396 -29.02 -16.33 -9.63
C VAL A 396 -29.36 -16.00 -11.08
N PHE A 397 -30.23 -16.81 -11.66
CA PHE A 397 -30.84 -16.59 -12.96
C PHE A 397 -32.15 -15.80 -12.80
N GLY A 398 -32.12 -14.55 -13.27
CA GLY A 398 -33.30 -13.70 -13.37
C GLY A 398 -34.26 -14.15 -14.46
N ARG A 399 -35.46 -13.58 -14.46
CA ARG A 399 -36.56 -14.04 -15.32
C ARG A 399 -36.30 -13.78 -16.80
N LEU A 400 -35.66 -12.65 -17.12
CA LEU A 400 -35.28 -12.30 -18.48
C LEU A 400 -33.94 -12.92 -18.91
N GLY A 401 -33.32 -13.78 -18.10
CA GLY A 401 -32.01 -14.38 -18.41
C GLY A 401 -30.81 -13.51 -18.00
N HIS A 402 -31.03 -12.50 -17.15
CA HIS A 402 -29.94 -11.78 -16.49
C HIS A 402 -29.31 -12.65 -15.39
N LEU A 403 -28.00 -12.48 -15.19
CA LEU A 403 -27.24 -13.24 -14.19
C LEU A 403 -26.78 -12.32 -13.06
N TYR A 404 -26.97 -12.77 -11.83
CA TYR A 404 -26.57 -12.04 -10.63
C TYR A 404 -25.69 -12.92 -9.75
N GLU A 405 -24.53 -12.41 -9.34
CA GLU A 405 -23.73 -12.98 -8.26
C GLU A 405 -24.06 -12.25 -6.96
N ILE A 406 -24.43 -13.02 -5.93
CA ILE A 406 -24.80 -12.52 -4.63
C ILE A 406 -23.89 -13.13 -3.57
N SER A 407 -23.37 -12.30 -2.67
CA SER A 407 -22.55 -12.78 -1.55
C SER A 407 -22.73 -11.93 -0.30
N VAL A 408 -22.55 -12.55 0.86
CA VAL A 408 -22.65 -11.90 2.18
C VAL A 408 -21.38 -11.08 2.42
N GLN A 409 -21.47 -9.77 2.16
CA GLN A 409 -20.35 -8.83 2.25
C GLN A 409 -20.89 -7.42 2.50
N HIS A 410 -20.02 -6.47 2.87
CA HIS A 410 -20.41 -5.07 2.99
C HIS A 410 -20.70 -4.47 1.62
N GLY A 411 -22.00 -4.36 1.30
CA GLY A 411 -22.51 -3.80 0.06
C GLY A 411 -22.60 -2.27 0.05
N GLN A 412 -23.16 -1.77 -1.06
CA GLN A 412 -23.42 -0.33 -1.21
C GLN A 412 -24.41 0.14 -0.14
N HIS A 413 -24.23 1.39 0.32
CA HIS A 413 -25.02 2.01 1.40
C HIS A 413 -25.05 1.23 2.73
N GLY A 414 -24.08 0.34 2.96
CA GLY A 414 -24.00 -0.46 4.18
C GLY A 414 -24.97 -1.65 4.23
N ALA A 415 -25.48 -2.09 3.08
CA ALA A 415 -26.21 -3.35 2.97
C ALA A 415 -25.32 -4.54 3.40
N PRO A 416 -25.87 -5.58 4.04
CA PRO A 416 -25.10 -6.75 4.49
C PRO A 416 -24.85 -7.78 3.37
N TYR A 417 -25.00 -7.37 2.11
CA TYR A 417 -24.80 -8.22 0.94
C TYR A 417 -24.29 -7.39 -0.24
N THR A 418 -23.63 -8.05 -1.18
CA THR A 418 -23.30 -7.48 -2.50
C THR A 418 -24.11 -8.19 -3.58
N ILE A 419 -24.58 -7.42 -4.56
CA ILE A 419 -25.27 -7.93 -5.75
C ILE A 419 -24.50 -7.42 -6.96
N GLN A 420 -24.06 -8.33 -7.81
CA GLN A 420 -23.28 -8.00 -9.00
C GLN A 420 -23.94 -8.60 -10.24
N HIS A 421 -24.25 -7.76 -11.22
CA HIS A 421 -24.71 -8.21 -12.53
C HIS A 421 -23.53 -8.75 -13.33
N ILE A 422 -23.62 -10.00 -13.77
CA ILE A 422 -22.59 -10.64 -14.59
C ILE A 422 -22.88 -10.33 -16.06
N THR A 423 -21.89 -9.72 -16.71
CA THR A 423 -21.91 -9.46 -18.16
C THR A 423 -21.03 -10.42 -18.94
N ASP A 424 -20.01 -10.98 -18.29
CA ASP A 424 -19.09 -11.97 -18.85
C ASP A 424 -18.43 -12.77 -17.72
N VAL A 425 -18.13 -14.05 -17.98
CA VAL A 425 -17.42 -14.93 -17.04
C VAL A 425 -15.93 -14.98 -17.38
N HIS A 426 -15.56 -14.79 -18.67
CA HIS A 426 -14.16 -14.85 -19.13
C HIS A 426 -13.88 -13.81 -20.23
N PRO A 427 -13.31 -12.63 -19.88
CA PRO A 427 -12.85 -12.22 -18.55
C PRO A 427 -14.00 -11.96 -17.58
N ASN A 428 -13.79 -12.17 -16.27
CA ASN A 428 -14.82 -11.96 -15.25
C ASN A 428 -15.23 -10.47 -15.18
N GLN A 429 -16.36 -10.12 -15.83
CA GLN A 429 -16.89 -8.75 -15.89
C GLN A 429 -18.22 -8.66 -15.15
N MET A 430 -18.15 -8.00 -14.00
CA MET A 430 -19.26 -7.84 -13.07
C MET A 430 -19.52 -6.35 -12.77
N HIS A 431 -20.78 -5.96 -12.64
CA HIS A 431 -21.20 -4.60 -12.28
C HIS A 431 -22.05 -4.61 -11.02
N SER A 432 -21.66 -3.88 -9.98
CA SER A 432 -22.43 -3.85 -8.72
C SER A 432 -23.77 -3.12 -8.89
N ILE A 433 -24.85 -3.78 -8.46
CA ILE A 433 -26.20 -3.19 -8.37
C ILE A 433 -26.41 -2.63 -6.97
N CYS A 434 -27.08 -1.49 -6.90
CA CYS A 434 -27.37 -0.79 -5.66
C CYS A 434 -28.84 -0.98 -5.25
N ILE A 435 -29.12 -1.85 -4.28
CA ILE A 435 -30.47 -1.97 -3.71
C ILE A 435 -30.47 -1.31 -2.32
N HIS A 436 -31.24 -0.22 -2.16
CA HIS A 436 -31.32 0.49 -0.91
C HIS A 436 -32.39 -0.14 -0.01
N SER A 437 -32.00 -1.05 0.89
CA SER A 437 -32.92 -1.75 1.82
C SER A 437 -33.39 -0.92 3.02
N GLY A 438 -33.10 0.39 3.07
CA GLY A 438 -33.53 1.28 4.17
C GLY A 438 -32.98 0.85 5.54
N GLN A 439 -33.73 1.13 6.61
CA GLN A 439 -33.37 0.69 7.97
C GLN A 439 -33.82 -0.75 8.29
N PHE A 440 -34.57 -1.39 7.40
CA PHE A 440 -35.26 -2.67 7.63
C PHE A 440 -34.28 -3.84 7.81
N SER A 441 -33.13 -3.81 7.15
CA SER A 441 -32.08 -4.84 7.25
C SER A 441 -31.36 -4.88 8.62
N LYS A 442 -31.68 -3.97 9.56
CA LYS A 442 -31.06 -3.96 10.90
C LYS A 442 -31.85 -4.74 11.94
N THR A 443 -33.13 -5.04 11.68
CA THR A 443 -34.04 -5.70 12.64
C THR A 443 -34.33 -7.15 12.27
N VAL A 444 -34.08 -7.53 11.01
CA VAL A 444 -34.36 -8.87 10.49
C VAL A 444 -33.06 -9.70 10.50
N PRO A 445 -33.11 -10.99 10.89
CA PRO A 445 -31.98 -11.90 10.75
C PRO A 445 -31.43 -11.92 9.33
N LEU A 446 -30.11 -12.08 9.21
CA LEU A 446 -29.43 -11.99 7.92
C LEU A 446 -29.87 -13.09 6.95
N GLY A 447 -30.15 -14.30 7.42
CA GLY A 447 -30.65 -15.39 6.56
C GLY A 447 -31.95 -15.03 5.83
N ASP A 448 -32.89 -14.39 6.52
CA ASP A 448 -34.17 -13.96 5.93
C ASP A 448 -33.94 -12.84 4.91
N THR A 449 -33.01 -11.92 5.22
CA THR A 449 -32.61 -10.85 4.30
C THR A 449 -32.01 -11.43 3.01
N MET A 450 -31.12 -12.42 3.13
CA MET A 450 -30.53 -13.10 1.97
C MET A 450 -31.57 -13.86 1.17
N GLY A 451 -32.50 -14.56 1.83
CA GLY A 451 -33.63 -15.22 1.17
C GLY A 451 -34.49 -14.25 0.36
N GLY A 452 -34.81 -13.08 0.93
CA GLY A 452 -35.53 -12.01 0.23
C GLY A 452 -34.77 -11.47 -0.98
N VAL A 453 -33.47 -11.22 -0.84
CA VAL A 453 -32.61 -10.76 -1.96
C VAL A 453 -32.58 -11.79 -3.10
N LEU A 454 -32.44 -13.08 -2.79
CA LEU A 454 -32.45 -14.16 -3.78
C LEU A 454 -33.79 -14.20 -4.53
N LEU A 455 -34.91 -14.12 -3.83
CA LEU A 455 -36.25 -14.07 -4.43
C LEU A 455 -36.43 -12.85 -5.34
N SER A 456 -35.97 -11.68 -4.91
CA SER A 456 -36.03 -10.46 -5.71
C SER A 456 -35.21 -10.56 -7.00
N MET A 457 -34.04 -11.20 -6.98
CA MET A 457 -33.22 -11.38 -8.18
C MET A 457 -33.75 -12.46 -9.12
N VAL A 458 -34.36 -13.54 -8.60
CA VAL A 458 -35.07 -14.52 -9.44
C VAL A 458 -36.27 -13.88 -10.15
N ASN A 459 -36.99 -13.00 -9.45
CA ASN A 459 -38.12 -12.24 -9.98
C ASN A 459 -37.73 -10.78 -10.28
N ASP A 460 -36.58 -10.59 -10.93
CA ASP A 460 -35.99 -9.28 -11.22
C ASP A 460 -36.93 -8.29 -11.92
N VAL A 461 -37.80 -8.76 -12.83
CA VAL A 461 -38.82 -7.92 -13.49
C VAL A 461 -39.82 -7.32 -12.50
N VAL A 462 -40.27 -8.10 -11.51
CA VAL A 462 -41.20 -7.59 -10.49
C VAL A 462 -40.46 -6.68 -9.52
N ALA A 463 -39.26 -7.07 -9.11
CA ALA A 463 -38.43 -6.30 -8.20
C ALA A 463 -38.01 -4.93 -8.79
N ALA A 464 -37.81 -4.85 -10.11
CA ALA A 464 -37.45 -3.61 -10.80
C ALA A 464 -38.50 -2.50 -10.65
N ARG A 465 -39.77 -2.84 -10.40
CA ARG A 465 -40.83 -1.85 -10.17
C ARG A 465 -40.61 -1.01 -8.91
N GLU A 466 -39.83 -1.52 -7.96
CA GLU A 466 -39.53 -0.86 -6.69
C GLU A 466 -38.05 -0.50 -6.55
N ILE A 467 -37.21 -0.89 -7.52
CA ILE A 467 -35.76 -0.73 -7.49
C ILE A 467 -35.28 -0.07 -8.79
N ASP A 468 -35.17 1.26 -8.77
CA ASP A 468 -34.76 2.08 -9.92
C ASP A 468 -33.43 1.61 -10.55
N SER A 469 -32.46 1.19 -9.74
CA SER A 469 -31.14 0.75 -10.23
C SER A 469 -31.21 -0.57 -10.98
N LEU A 470 -32.17 -1.44 -10.64
CA LEU A 470 -32.44 -2.69 -11.33
C LEU A 470 -33.28 -2.42 -12.59
N GLU A 471 -34.27 -1.53 -12.51
CA GLU A 471 -35.03 -1.06 -13.67
C GLU A 471 -34.12 -0.48 -14.75
N GLU A 472 -33.24 0.46 -14.38
CA GLU A 472 -32.29 1.06 -15.30
C GLU A 472 -31.39 -0.01 -15.95
N LEU A 473 -30.94 -1.00 -15.17
CA LEU A 473 -30.13 -2.09 -15.69
C LEU A 473 -30.87 -2.93 -16.72
N LEU A 474 -32.08 -3.39 -16.40
CA LEU A 474 -32.89 -4.23 -17.27
C LEU A 474 -33.32 -3.48 -18.55
N LEU A 475 -33.59 -2.17 -18.49
CA LEU A 475 -33.96 -1.38 -19.66
C LEU A 475 -32.79 -1.15 -20.63
N HIS A 476 -31.54 -1.13 -20.14
CA HIS A 476 -30.37 -0.73 -20.93
C HIS A 476 -29.42 -1.87 -21.30
N GLN A 477 -29.43 -2.96 -20.55
CA GLN A 477 -28.55 -4.10 -20.78
C GLN A 477 -29.34 -5.30 -21.28
N ALA A 478 -28.83 -5.95 -22.33
CA ALA A 478 -29.38 -7.22 -22.78
C ALA A 478 -29.07 -8.33 -21.77
N PRO A 479 -29.88 -9.40 -21.73
CA PRO A 479 -29.61 -10.60 -20.95
C PRO A 479 -28.25 -11.21 -21.27
N PHE A 480 -27.74 -12.05 -20.36
CA PHE A 480 -26.43 -12.66 -20.55
C PHE A 480 -26.42 -13.55 -21.81
N GLY A 481 -25.40 -13.38 -22.66
CA GLY A 481 -25.27 -14.12 -23.92
C GLY A 481 -26.15 -13.58 -25.07
N PHE A 482 -26.91 -12.50 -24.87
CA PHE A 482 -27.72 -11.90 -25.93
C PHE A 482 -26.93 -10.82 -26.69
N SER A 483 -27.02 -10.86 -28.02
CA SER A 483 -26.46 -9.82 -28.89
C SER A 483 -27.31 -8.55 -28.82
N ARG A 484 -26.68 -7.36 -28.72
CA ARG A 484 -27.40 -6.07 -28.78
C ARG A 484 -27.80 -5.64 -30.20
N LEU A 485 -27.32 -6.34 -31.22
CA LEU A 485 -27.48 -5.95 -32.62
C LEU A 485 -28.54 -6.80 -33.34
N ASN A 486 -28.72 -8.06 -32.92
CA ASN A 486 -29.65 -8.98 -33.55
C ASN A 486 -30.05 -10.10 -32.58
N ILE A 487 -31.23 -10.01 -31.98
CA ILE A 487 -31.78 -11.05 -31.08
C ILE A 487 -32.81 -11.85 -31.88
N PRO A 488 -32.64 -13.17 -32.05
CA PRO A 488 -33.62 -14.00 -32.73
C PRO A 488 -34.99 -13.96 -32.03
N PRO A 489 -36.12 -13.83 -32.75
CA PRO A 489 -37.45 -13.88 -32.15
C PRO A 489 -37.72 -15.15 -31.33
N ALA A 490 -37.15 -16.29 -31.76
CA ALA A 490 -37.26 -17.56 -31.05
C ALA A 490 -36.64 -17.50 -29.63
N TRP A 491 -35.61 -16.69 -29.42
CA TRP A 491 -35.01 -16.51 -28.09
C TRP A 491 -35.92 -15.72 -27.17
N ILE A 492 -36.56 -14.68 -27.70
CA ILE A 492 -37.53 -13.87 -26.96
C ILE A 492 -38.72 -14.74 -26.55
N ASN A 493 -39.21 -15.61 -27.44
CA ASN A 493 -40.29 -16.55 -27.14
C ASN A 493 -39.90 -17.65 -26.15
N ALA A 494 -38.61 -17.96 -26.02
CA ALA A 494 -38.09 -18.92 -25.05
C ALA A 494 -37.83 -18.29 -23.66
N LEU A 495 -37.86 -16.97 -23.55
CA LEU A 495 -37.96 -16.31 -22.25
C LEU A 495 -39.36 -16.56 -21.69
N ASP A 496 -39.45 -16.78 -20.38
CA ASP A 496 -40.69 -17.06 -19.64
C ASP A 496 -41.55 -15.79 -19.51
N LEU A 497 -42.03 -15.30 -20.66
CA LEU A 497 -42.83 -14.10 -20.83
C LEU A 497 -44.32 -14.35 -20.51
N ASP A 498 -44.80 -15.58 -20.69
CA ASP A 498 -46.21 -15.94 -20.50
C ASP A 498 -46.67 -15.92 -19.03
N SER A 499 -45.73 -16.05 -18.10
CA SER A 499 -45.99 -15.94 -16.67
C SER A 499 -46.02 -14.47 -16.19
N ILE A 500 -45.65 -13.50 -17.04
CA ILE A 500 -45.77 -12.06 -16.78
C ILE A 500 -47.24 -11.72 -17.06
N GLU A 501 -48.09 -11.75 -16.02
CA GLU A 501 -49.51 -11.40 -16.18
C GLU A 501 -49.65 -10.11 -17.00
N PRO A 502 -50.53 -10.06 -18.02
CA PRO A 502 -50.72 -8.87 -18.84
C PRO A 502 -51.50 -7.81 -18.06
N ARG A 503 -50.90 -7.25 -17.00
CA ARG A 503 -51.30 -5.94 -16.47
C ARG A 503 -50.62 -4.90 -17.34
N SER A 504 -51.36 -3.84 -17.70
CA SER A 504 -51.03 -2.82 -18.70
C SER A 504 -49.64 -2.16 -18.62
N ASN A 505 -48.88 -2.34 -17.53
CA ASN A 505 -47.53 -1.80 -17.34
C ASN A 505 -46.38 -2.70 -17.84
N ASP A 506 -46.59 -4.00 -18.11
CA ASP A 506 -45.47 -4.89 -18.52
C ASP A 506 -45.16 -4.81 -20.02
N ARG A 507 -46.15 -4.43 -20.83
CA ARG A 507 -45.96 -4.07 -22.24
C ARG A 507 -45.09 -2.82 -22.38
N TYR A 508 -45.29 -1.84 -21.49
CA TYR A 508 -44.47 -0.63 -21.39
C TYR A 508 -43.01 -1.01 -21.11
N PHE A 509 -42.73 -1.90 -20.15
CA PHE A 509 -41.37 -2.32 -19.85
C PHE A 509 -40.63 -2.92 -21.07
N MET A 510 -41.27 -3.85 -21.79
CA MET A 510 -40.70 -4.46 -23.01
C MET A 510 -40.54 -3.46 -24.16
N GLU A 511 -41.46 -2.50 -24.33
CA GLU A 511 -41.34 -1.42 -25.31
C GLU A 511 -40.18 -0.46 -24.99
N HIS A 512 -39.82 -0.31 -23.71
CA HIS A 512 -38.78 0.60 -23.25
C HIS A 512 -37.40 -0.08 -23.09
N CYS A 513 -37.34 -1.42 -23.16
CA CYS A 513 -36.08 -2.15 -23.25
C CYS A 513 -35.32 -1.79 -24.53
N ARG A 514 -34.30 -0.95 -24.40
CA ARG A 514 -33.54 -0.39 -25.53
C ARG A 514 -32.80 -1.45 -26.35
N TRP A 515 -32.58 -2.63 -25.77
CA TRP A 515 -31.90 -3.76 -26.40
C TRP A 515 -32.85 -4.67 -27.20
N LEU A 516 -34.16 -4.56 -27.01
CA LEU A 516 -35.20 -5.24 -27.81
C LEU A 516 -35.60 -4.44 -29.06
N GLN A 517 -35.33 -3.14 -29.09
CA GLN A 517 -35.70 -2.28 -30.20
C GLN A 517 -34.77 -2.47 -31.42
N PRO A 518 -35.30 -2.63 -32.65
CA PRO A 518 -34.48 -2.73 -33.85
C PRO A 518 -33.67 -1.44 -34.09
N PRO A 519 -32.46 -1.52 -34.67
CA PRO A 519 -31.51 -0.39 -34.76
C PRO A 519 -31.97 0.79 -35.63
N ARG A 520 -33.22 0.81 -36.12
CA ARG A 520 -33.74 1.81 -37.07
C ARG A 520 -33.98 3.20 -36.48
N GLN A 521 -34.15 3.36 -35.17
CA GLN A 521 -34.42 4.69 -34.57
C GLN A 521 -33.18 5.48 -34.12
N ARG A 522 -31.99 4.85 -33.98
CA ARG A 522 -30.79 5.56 -33.51
C ARG A 522 -30.16 6.54 -34.50
N ARG A 523 -30.58 6.54 -35.77
CA ARG A 523 -30.05 7.44 -36.81
C ARG A 523 -30.78 8.78 -36.92
N GLN A 524 -31.99 8.94 -36.37
CA GLN A 524 -32.79 10.15 -36.59
C GLN A 524 -32.55 11.29 -35.59
N GLU A 525 -31.94 11.03 -34.42
CA GLU A 525 -31.66 12.09 -33.43
C GLU A 525 -30.27 12.76 -33.58
N GLN A 526 -29.42 12.28 -34.49
CA GLN A 526 -28.17 12.96 -34.83
C GLN A 526 -28.37 13.78 -36.11
N ARG A 527 -28.79 15.04 -35.96
CA ARG A 527 -28.70 16.04 -37.04
C ARG A 527 -27.25 16.07 -37.54
N ALA A 528 -27.05 15.73 -38.80
CA ALA A 528 -25.74 15.74 -39.46
C ALA A 528 -25.20 17.17 -39.55
N GLY A 529 -24.18 17.48 -38.76
CA GLY A 529 -23.45 18.75 -38.82
C GLY A 529 -22.03 18.52 -39.31
N HIS A 530 -21.71 18.91 -40.54
CA HIS A 530 -20.40 18.70 -41.14
C HIS A 530 -19.26 19.44 -40.40
N GLY A 531 -18.25 18.70 -39.90
CA GLY A 531 -17.00 19.29 -39.42
C GLY A 531 -16.02 18.34 -38.71
N LEU A 532 -14.74 18.75 -38.62
CA LEU A 532 -13.63 18.03 -37.94
C LEU A 532 -13.95 17.72 -36.46
N HIS A 533 -14.75 18.60 -35.83
CA HIS A 533 -15.23 18.43 -34.47
C HIS A 533 -16.12 17.19 -34.31
N GLU A 534 -16.95 16.88 -35.30
CA GLU A 534 -17.84 15.72 -35.29
C GLU A 534 -17.07 14.42 -35.58
N LEU A 535 -16.04 14.47 -36.42
CA LEU A 535 -15.07 13.37 -36.62
C LEU A 535 -14.30 13.02 -35.33
N LEU A 536 -13.93 14.05 -34.55
CA LEU A 536 -13.32 13.89 -33.23
C LEU A 536 -14.29 13.35 -32.18
N LEU A 537 -15.56 13.76 -32.21
CA LEU A 537 -16.63 13.18 -31.37
C LEU A 537 -16.92 11.72 -31.78
N ARG A 538 -16.94 11.42 -33.08
CA ARG A 538 -17.14 10.06 -33.60
C ARG A 538 -16.02 9.11 -33.21
N ASN A 539 -14.76 9.58 -33.17
CA ASN A 539 -13.63 8.80 -32.63
C ASN A 539 -13.62 8.75 -31.08
N ARG A 540 -14.07 9.79 -30.38
CA ARG A 540 -14.17 9.80 -28.89
C ARG A 540 -15.29 8.91 -28.34
N TYR A 541 -16.42 8.84 -29.04
CA TYR A 541 -17.61 8.11 -28.59
C TYR A 541 -17.80 6.78 -29.33
N GLY A 542 -17.31 6.64 -30.56
CA GLY A 542 -17.38 5.39 -31.32
C GLY A 542 -16.53 4.24 -30.77
N GLY A 543 -15.47 4.56 -30.01
CA GLY A 543 -14.69 3.56 -29.26
C GLY A 543 -15.37 3.07 -27.98
N ARG A 544 -16.41 3.77 -27.49
CA ARG A 544 -17.12 3.40 -26.25
C ARG A 544 -18.35 2.50 -26.47
N THR A 545 -18.74 2.28 -27.73
CA THR A 545 -19.89 1.45 -28.12
C THR A 545 -19.50 0.13 -28.78
N ARG A 546 -18.23 -0.31 -28.68
CA ARG A 546 -17.96 -1.75 -28.78
C ARG A 546 -18.63 -2.41 -27.58
N SER A 547 -19.65 -3.21 -27.85
CA SER A 547 -20.40 -3.94 -26.83
C SER A 547 -19.41 -4.65 -25.91
N ARG A 548 -19.50 -4.38 -24.60
CA ARG A 548 -18.70 -5.06 -23.56
C ARG A 548 -19.17 -6.50 -23.31
N THR A 549 -20.13 -7.00 -24.09
CA THR A 549 -20.54 -8.41 -24.03
C THR A 549 -19.55 -9.27 -24.81
N SER A 550 -19.19 -10.43 -24.24
CA SER A 550 -18.31 -11.37 -24.91
C SER A 550 -18.99 -11.95 -26.15
N GLU A 551 -18.39 -11.70 -27.31
CA GLU A 551 -18.80 -12.31 -28.58
C GLU A 551 -18.77 -13.85 -28.50
N ARG A 552 -17.92 -14.40 -27.61
CA ARG A 552 -17.82 -15.84 -27.34
C ARG A 552 -19.11 -16.41 -26.73
N TRP A 553 -19.66 -15.78 -25.69
CA TRP A 553 -20.91 -16.27 -25.08
C TRP A 553 -22.10 -16.08 -26.01
N ASN A 554 -22.14 -14.99 -26.78
CA ASN A 554 -23.16 -14.80 -27.81
C ASN A 554 -23.12 -15.94 -28.85
N ALA A 555 -21.93 -16.24 -29.40
CA ALA A 555 -21.77 -17.32 -30.37
C ALA A 555 -22.14 -18.69 -29.78
N ARG A 556 -21.78 -18.94 -28.51
CA ARG A 556 -22.12 -20.20 -27.84
C ARG A 556 -23.61 -20.35 -27.58
N PHE A 557 -24.29 -19.28 -27.18
CA PHE A 557 -25.75 -19.29 -27.01
C PHE A 557 -26.45 -19.53 -28.36
N HIS A 558 -25.96 -18.95 -29.46
CA HIS A 558 -26.41 -19.26 -30.82
C HIS A 558 -26.26 -20.74 -31.18
N ASP A 559 -25.05 -21.29 -31.09
CA ASP A 559 -24.79 -22.69 -31.44
C ASP A 559 -25.65 -23.68 -30.64
N VAL A 560 -25.74 -23.50 -29.31
CA VAL A 560 -26.48 -24.44 -28.45
C VAL A 560 -27.98 -24.29 -28.61
N PHE A 561 -28.50 -23.06 -28.68
CA PHE A 561 -29.94 -22.84 -28.83
C PHE A 561 -30.44 -23.34 -30.18
N ASP A 562 -29.70 -23.13 -31.27
CA ASP A 562 -30.08 -23.60 -32.60
C ASP A 562 -30.08 -25.13 -32.69
N ARG A 563 -29.21 -25.80 -31.92
CA ARG A 563 -29.14 -27.28 -31.85
C ARG A 563 -30.18 -27.90 -30.92
N GLU A 564 -30.40 -27.32 -29.74
CA GLU A 564 -31.13 -27.96 -28.64
C GLU A 564 -32.44 -27.26 -28.25
N GLY A 565 -32.71 -26.07 -28.80
CA GLY A 565 -33.89 -25.26 -28.46
C GLY A 565 -33.90 -24.72 -27.02
N ARG A 566 -32.75 -24.76 -26.32
CA ARG A 566 -32.60 -24.32 -24.93
C ARG A 566 -31.27 -23.58 -24.72
N PHE A 567 -31.25 -22.68 -23.74
CA PHE A 567 -30.04 -21.92 -23.40
C PHE A 567 -29.01 -22.78 -22.64
N PRO A 568 -27.70 -22.55 -22.83
CA PRO A 568 -26.62 -23.34 -22.22
C PRO A 568 -26.36 -22.97 -20.75
N TYR A 569 -27.40 -22.80 -19.92
CA TYR A 569 -27.25 -22.43 -18.51
C TYR A 569 -26.34 -23.38 -17.70
N PRO A 570 -26.39 -24.71 -17.87
CA PRO A 570 -25.45 -25.60 -17.18
C PRO A 570 -23.97 -25.34 -17.51
N GLU A 571 -23.66 -24.98 -18.77
CA GLU A 571 -22.30 -24.62 -19.18
C GLU A 571 -21.85 -23.30 -18.53
N VAL A 572 -22.77 -22.33 -18.40
CA VAL A 572 -22.50 -21.05 -17.73
C VAL A 572 -22.20 -21.26 -16.25
N VAL A 573 -22.98 -22.10 -15.57
CA VAL A 573 -22.76 -22.42 -14.14
C VAL A 573 -21.37 -23.02 -13.95
N GLU A 574 -20.96 -23.97 -14.79
CA GLU A 574 -19.65 -24.63 -14.68
C GLU A 574 -18.50 -23.65 -14.95
N ALA A 575 -18.64 -22.80 -15.97
CA ALA A 575 -17.68 -21.73 -16.23
C ALA A 575 -17.59 -20.76 -15.04
N TRP A 576 -18.73 -20.36 -14.46
CA TRP A 576 -18.76 -19.48 -13.29
C TRP A 576 -18.07 -20.12 -12.08
N ARG A 577 -18.32 -21.40 -11.78
CA ARG A 577 -17.64 -22.12 -10.68
C ARG A 577 -16.12 -22.02 -10.77
N SER A 578 -15.56 -22.15 -11.98
CA SER A 578 -14.11 -22.01 -12.20
C SER A 578 -13.55 -20.62 -11.86
N THR A 579 -14.40 -19.59 -11.80
CA THR A 579 -14.03 -18.21 -11.45
C THR A 579 -14.20 -17.90 -9.96
N VAL A 580 -14.95 -18.73 -9.24
CA VAL A 580 -15.24 -18.52 -7.82
C VAL A 580 -14.05 -18.94 -6.97
N GLN A 581 -13.62 -18.05 -6.08
CA GLN A 581 -12.55 -18.33 -5.12
C GLN A 581 -13.12 -19.10 -3.93
N THR A 582 -12.33 -20.02 -3.37
CA THR A 582 -12.69 -20.75 -2.15
C THR A 582 -13.01 -19.80 -1.01
N TYR A 583 -14.05 -20.15 -0.24
CA TYR A 583 -14.42 -19.41 0.94
C TYR A 583 -13.41 -19.69 2.04
N ASP A 584 -12.94 -18.62 2.69
CA ASP A 584 -11.99 -18.69 3.78
C ASP A 584 -12.62 -17.85 4.89
N GLY A 585 -13.11 -18.50 5.95
CA GLY A 585 -13.86 -17.87 7.06
C GLY A 585 -13.09 -16.76 7.79
N HIS A 586 -11.80 -16.59 7.48
CA HIS A 586 -10.94 -15.53 8.01
C HIS A 586 -10.69 -14.37 7.02
N ARG A 587 -11.14 -14.48 5.77
CA ARG A 587 -11.10 -13.40 4.77
C ARG A 587 -12.31 -12.49 4.93
N PHE A 588 -12.30 -11.66 5.97
CA PHE A 588 -13.04 -10.39 5.90
C PHE A 588 -12.39 -9.54 4.81
N ARG A 589 -12.87 -9.70 3.57
CA ARG A 589 -12.52 -8.83 2.45
C ARG A 589 -13.10 -7.47 2.79
N ASP A 590 -12.30 -6.61 3.43
CA ASP A 590 -12.63 -5.21 3.71
C ASP A 590 -12.54 -4.42 2.40
N GLY A 591 -13.37 -4.84 1.43
CA GLY A 591 -13.61 -4.15 0.20
C GLY A 591 -14.46 -2.92 0.50
N ARG A 592 -13.86 -1.88 1.09
CA ARG A 592 -14.30 -0.50 0.83
C ARG A 592 -14.05 -0.18 -0.65
N GLN A 593 -14.66 -0.92 -1.56
CA GLN A 593 -14.86 -0.51 -2.94
C GLN A 593 -16.15 0.32 -3.01
N GLY A 594 -16.24 1.38 -2.20
CA GLY A 594 -17.11 2.53 -2.49
C GLY A 594 -16.53 3.38 -3.63
N GLY A 595 -15.98 2.74 -4.66
CA GLY A 595 -15.07 3.33 -5.64
C GLY A 595 -15.74 3.89 -6.89
N PHE A 596 -17.08 3.92 -6.98
CA PHE A 596 -17.73 4.26 -8.25
C PHE A 596 -17.90 5.76 -8.50
N LEU A 597 -18.01 6.60 -7.46
CA LEU A 597 -18.13 8.06 -7.64
C LEU A 597 -16.79 8.81 -7.67
N ALA A 598 -15.69 8.18 -7.23
CA ALA A 598 -14.36 8.80 -7.24
C ALA A 598 -13.55 8.53 -8.52
N ARG A 599 -13.83 7.44 -9.26
CA ARG A 599 -13.08 7.10 -10.48
C ARG A 599 -13.47 7.97 -11.69
N GLY A 600 -14.76 8.19 -11.92
CA GLY A 600 -15.25 8.82 -13.15
C GLY A 600 -14.78 10.26 -13.42
N ARG A 601 -14.65 11.11 -12.39
CA ARG A 601 -14.13 12.49 -12.55
C ARG A 601 -12.62 12.60 -12.46
N GLN A 602 -11.96 11.67 -11.77
CA GLN A 602 -10.52 11.75 -11.54
C GLN A 602 -9.73 11.17 -12.72
N ASP A 603 -10.24 10.14 -13.38
CA ASP A 603 -9.67 9.56 -14.61
C ASP A 603 -9.77 10.53 -15.81
N PHE A 604 -10.81 11.37 -15.84
CA PHE A 604 -11.01 12.37 -16.89
C PHE A 604 -9.97 13.50 -16.86
N LEU A 605 -9.50 13.89 -15.67
CA LEU A 605 -8.37 14.81 -15.51
C LEU A 605 -7.03 14.07 -15.68
N HIS A 606 -6.91 12.83 -15.20
CA HIS A 606 -5.67 12.05 -15.29
C HIS A 606 -5.27 11.75 -16.74
N HIS A 607 -6.19 11.33 -17.60
CA HIS A 607 -5.86 11.09 -19.01
C HIS A 607 -5.36 12.38 -19.68
N ARG A 608 -6.00 13.52 -19.42
CA ARG A 608 -5.60 14.81 -20.00
C ARG A 608 -4.18 15.25 -19.61
N TYR A 609 -3.67 14.85 -18.44
CA TYR A 609 -2.30 15.13 -18.01
C TYR A 609 -1.29 14.03 -18.40
N HIS A 610 -1.72 12.79 -18.60
CA HIS A 610 -0.85 11.72 -19.10
C HIS A 610 -0.41 11.93 -20.54
N HIS A 611 -1.18 12.66 -21.35
CA HIS A 611 -0.80 13.00 -22.72
C HIS A 611 0.15 14.22 -22.80
N LEU A 612 0.34 14.94 -21.70
CA LEU A 612 1.23 16.11 -21.57
C LEU A 612 2.51 15.80 -20.80
N MET A 613 2.57 14.65 -20.12
CA MET A 613 3.77 14.09 -19.53
C MET A 613 4.44 13.21 -20.60
N PRO A 614 5.66 13.53 -21.07
CA PRO A 614 6.38 12.62 -21.95
C PRO A 614 6.55 11.30 -21.22
N HIS A 615 6.14 10.21 -21.85
CA HIS A 615 6.49 8.88 -21.40
C HIS A 615 8.00 8.84 -21.07
N ARG A 616 8.36 8.53 -19.82
CA ARG A 616 9.58 7.74 -19.61
C ARG A 616 9.41 6.54 -20.54
N ARG A 617 10.38 6.27 -21.41
CA ARG A 617 10.27 5.22 -22.42
C ARG A 617 9.83 3.92 -21.72
N PHE A 618 8.96 3.16 -22.36
CA PHE A 618 8.45 1.89 -21.85
C PHE A 618 9.60 0.89 -21.52
N ASP A 619 10.79 1.11 -22.09
CA ASP A 619 12.01 0.31 -21.85
C ASP A 619 12.78 0.69 -20.57
N ASP A 620 12.43 1.81 -19.92
CA ASP A 620 13.08 2.34 -18.72
C ASP A 620 12.39 1.84 -17.44
N VAL A 621 12.18 0.51 -17.38
CA VAL A 621 11.73 -0.20 -16.17
C VAL A 621 12.91 -0.19 -15.20
N HIS A 622 12.86 0.74 -14.25
CA HIS A 622 13.81 0.81 -13.14
C HIS A 622 13.33 -0.11 -12.02
N GLU A 623 14.19 -0.98 -11.53
CA GLU A 623 13.91 -1.72 -10.30
C GLU A 623 13.97 -0.75 -9.12
N GLU A 624 12.86 -0.62 -8.37
CA GLU A 624 12.80 0.35 -7.27
C GLU A 624 13.84 0.04 -6.19
N GLY A 625 14.49 1.09 -5.69
CA GLY A 625 15.56 0.93 -4.74
C GLY A 625 16.83 0.32 -5.30
N ASP A 626 16.99 0.07 -6.61
CA ASP A 626 18.28 -0.33 -7.18
C ASP A 626 19.22 0.88 -7.34
N VAL A 627 20.48 0.70 -6.93
CA VAL A 627 21.56 1.69 -7.10
C VAL A 627 21.92 1.89 -8.57
N ARG A 628 21.74 0.85 -9.40
CA ARG A 628 22.07 0.86 -10.83
C ARG A 628 21.10 1.68 -11.65
N ASP A 629 19.94 2.03 -11.11
CA ASP A 629 18.82 2.63 -11.84
C ASP A 629 18.46 4.06 -11.40
N GLY A 630 17.72 4.74 -12.28
CA GLY A 630 17.12 6.04 -12.00
C GLY A 630 18.11 7.12 -11.57
N GLU A 631 17.70 7.92 -10.56
CA GLU A 631 18.52 9.00 -10.01
C GLU A 631 19.71 8.46 -9.18
N ARG A 632 19.54 7.30 -8.54
CA ARG A 632 20.55 6.68 -7.68
C ARG A 632 21.79 6.29 -8.45
N ARG A 633 21.66 5.88 -9.71
CA ARG A 633 22.78 5.64 -10.62
C ARG A 633 23.75 6.82 -10.70
N TRP A 634 23.22 8.03 -10.85
CA TRP A 634 24.02 9.26 -10.97
C TRP A 634 24.53 9.78 -9.63
N CYS A 635 23.84 9.43 -8.54
CA CYS A 635 24.16 9.85 -7.19
C CYS A 635 25.15 8.91 -6.48
N GLU A 636 25.21 7.64 -6.88
CA GLU A 636 25.99 6.60 -6.19
C GLU A 636 26.98 5.92 -7.13
N VAL A 637 26.54 5.27 -8.21
CA VAL A 637 27.46 4.55 -9.12
C VAL A 637 28.45 5.52 -9.76
N PHE A 638 27.94 6.62 -10.34
CA PHE A 638 28.80 7.59 -11.02
C PHE A 638 29.63 8.43 -10.05
N ALA A 639 29.16 8.61 -8.82
CA ALA A 639 29.96 9.22 -7.75
C ALA A 639 31.14 8.32 -7.34
N ARG A 640 30.94 6.99 -7.28
CA ARG A 640 32.01 6.01 -7.05
C ARG A 640 33.00 5.96 -8.23
N VAL A 641 32.50 6.03 -9.47
CA VAL A 641 33.37 6.13 -10.65
C VAL A 641 34.22 7.40 -10.60
N TRP A 642 33.63 8.54 -10.24
CA TRP A 642 34.36 9.78 -10.04
C TRP A 642 35.43 9.66 -8.96
N GLU A 643 35.10 9.09 -7.80
CA GLU A 643 36.05 8.87 -6.71
C GLU A 643 37.21 7.94 -7.13
N ALA A 644 36.91 6.85 -7.84
CA ALA A 644 37.90 5.95 -8.40
C ALA A 644 38.85 6.68 -9.38
N LEU A 645 38.32 7.57 -10.22
CA LEU A 645 39.13 8.37 -11.14
C LEU A 645 39.99 9.42 -10.41
N VAL A 646 39.47 10.07 -9.36
CA VAL A 646 40.18 11.09 -8.58
C VAL A 646 41.36 10.51 -7.83
N ASN A 647 41.23 9.28 -7.31
CA ASN A 647 42.21 8.67 -6.40
C ASN A 647 43.24 7.76 -7.07
N GLN A 648 43.26 7.61 -8.39
CA GLN A 648 44.30 6.82 -9.08
C GLN A 648 45.62 7.59 -9.25
N PRO A 649 46.81 6.99 -9.11
CA PRO A 649 48.06 7.68 -9.36
C PRO A 649 48.23 8.10 -10.83
N LEU A 650 49.23 8.96 -11.09
CA LEU A 650 49.64 9.26 -12.46
C LEU A 650 50.15 7.98 -13.14
N GLY A 651 49.80 7.79 -14.41
CA GLY A 651 50.11 6.60 -15.19
C GLY A 651 49.02 5.52 -15.20
N SER A 652 48.04 5.57 -14.28
CA SER A 652 46.99 4.55 -14.23
C SER A 652 46.02 4.62 -15.42
N THR A 653 45.46 3.45 -15.74
CA THR A 653 44.56 3.25 -16.87
C THR A 653 43.08 3.14 -16.47
N PHE A 654 42.21 3.75 -17.28
CA PHE A 654 40.76 3.67 -17.22
C PHE A 654 40.22 3.21 -18.58
N GLN A 655 39.46 2.13 -18.60
CA GLN A 655 38.89 1.55 -19.81
C GLN A 655 37.40 1.86 -19.90
N LEU A 656 37.00 2.48 -21.01
CA LEU A 656 35.61 2.84 -21.30
C LEU A 656 35.13 2.11 -22.56
N PRO A 657 34.06 1.29 -22.50
CA PRO A 657 33.60 0.53 -23.66
C PRO A 657 33.02 1.41 -24.79
N VAL A 658 33.24 0.95 -26.03
CA VAL A 658 32.67 1.56 -27.25
C VAL A 658 31.28 1.01 -27.60
N GLU A 659 30.90 -0.13 -27.06
CA GLU A 659 29.56 -0.69 -27.24
C GLU A 659 28.70 -0.47 -25.99
N ASP A 660 27.41 -0.18 -26.19
CA ASP A 660 26.45 -0.07 -25.09
C ASP A 660 26.22 -1.46 -24.48
N GLY A 661 26.11 -1.55 -23.15
CA GLY A 661 25.88 -2.80 -22.42
C GLY A 661 27.15 -3.45 -21.85
N HIS A 662 28.34 -3.00 -22.22
CA HIS A 662 29.61 -3.47 -21.65
C HIS A 662 30.04 -2.69 -20.40
N SER A 663 30.96 -3.26 -19.62
CA SER A 663 31.41 -2.69 -18.34
C SER A 663 32.66 -1.84 -18.47
N LEU A 664 32.72 -0.74 -17.73
CA LEU A 664 33.96 0.01 -17.50
C LEU A 664 34.91 -0.76 -16.56
N ALA A 665 36.21 -0.49 -16.68
CA ALA A 665 37.25 -1.10 -15.84
C ALA A 665 38.34 -0.09 -15.45
N PHE A 666 38.98 -0.33 -14.31
CA PHE A 666 40.09 0.46 -13.78
C PHE A 666 41.27 -0.45 -13.45
N GLU A 667 42.48 0.11 -13.45
CA GLU A 667 43.69 -0.67 -13.18
C GLU A 667 43.82 -1.16 -11.74
N HIS A 668 43.50 -0.30 -10.76
CA HIS A 668 43.73 -0.57 -9.33
C HIS A 668 42.44 -0.69 -8.52
N VAL A 669 41.29 -0.60 -9.17
CA VAL A 669 39.97 -0.51 -8.52
C VAL A 669 39.06 -1.58 -9.12
N GLY A 670 38.41 -2.37 -8.26
CA GLY A 670 37.56 -3.50 -8.69
C GLY A 670 36.16 -3.09 -9.15
N LEU A 671 35.83 -1.80 -9.14
CA LEU A 671 34.53 -1.26 -9.52
C LEU A 671 34.21 -1.60 -10.97
N GLN A 672 33.12 -2.33 -11.18
CA GLN A 672 32.57 -2.61 -12.51
C GLN A 672 31.20 -1.95 -12.64
N ALA A 673 30.93 -1.29 -13.77
CA ALA A 673 29.61 -0.72 -14.05
C ALA A 673 29.33 -0.75 -15.55
N THR A 674 28.13 -1.21 -15.93
CA THR A 674 27.68 -1.24 -17.33
C THR A 674 27.50 0.18 -17.87
N VAL A 675 27.97 0.49 -19.08
CA VAL A 675 27.70 1.77 -19.76
C VAL A 675 26.50 1.57 -20.68
N ARG A 676 25.37 2.22 -20.37
CA ARG A 676 24.08 1.88 -21.00
C ARG A 676 23.78 2.62 -22.29
N ASN A 677 24.32 3.82 -22.45
CA ASN A 677 24.00 4.68 -23.57
C ASN A 677 25.11 5.71 -23.82
N SER A 678 25.00 6.37 -24.97
CA SER A 678 25.89 7.45 -25.38
C SER A 678 25.92 8.65 -24.41
N LEU A 679 24.84 8.91 -23.66
CA LEU A 679 24.81 10.00 -22.67
C LEU A 679 25.76 9.69 -21.50
N GLU A 680 25.67 8.49 -20.93
CA GLU A 680 26.55 8.01 -19.87
C GLU A 680 28.01 8.00 -20.32
N ARG A 681 28.26 7.47 -21.51
CA ARG A 681 29.60 7.44 -22.09
C ARG A 681 30.18 8.84 -22.27
N ASN A 682 29.40 9.76 -22.84
CA ASN A 682 29.81 11.15 -23.02
C ASN A 682 30.10 11.84 -21.69
N PHE A 683 29.33 11.55 -20.64
CA PHE A 683 29.59 12.06 -19.30
C PHE A 683 30.92 11.51 -18.76
N LEU A 684 31.13 10.18 -18.81
CA LEU A 684 32.34 9.50 -18.35
C LEU A 684 33.60 10.03 -19.05
N MET A 685 33.55 10.20 -20.38
CA MET A 685 34.65 10.80 -21.14
C MET A 685 34.97 12.24 -20.69
N ARG A 686 33.94 13.04 -20.41
CA ARG A 686 34.12 14.45 -20.00
C ARG A 686 34.72 14.55 -18.60
N ILE A 687 34.25 13.75 -17.63
CA ILE A 687 34.80 13.76 -16.28
C ILE A 687 36.24 13.23 -16.24
N ALA A 688 36.58 12.21 -17.05
CA ALA A 688 37.95 11.72 -17.15
C ALA A 688 38.90 12.82 -17.67
N LYS A 689 38.50 13.56 -18.72
CA LYS A 689 39.26 14.71 -19.24
C LYS A 689 39.41 15.85 -18.22
N LEU A 690 38.42 16.06 -17.34
CA LEU A 690 38.52 17.05 -16.26
C LEU A 690 39.58 16.66 -15.22
N LEU A 691 39.80 15.36 -15.02
CA LEU A 691 40.72 14.81 -14.02
C LEU A 691 42.15 14.56 -14.53
N GLY A 692 42.45 14.97 -15.78
CA GLY A 692 43.78 14.86 -16.37
C GLY A 692 44.03 13.55 -17.14
N TYR A 693 42.97 12.82 -17.49
CA TYR A 693 43.08 11.63 -18.34
C TYR A 693 43.10 12.01 -19.82
N VAL A 694 44.01 11.37 -20.56
CA VAL A 694 44.17 11.54 -22.01
C VAL A 694 43.83 10.20 -22.67
N SER A 695 43.08 10.25 -23.77
CA SER A 695 42.81 9.05 -24.57
C SER A 695 44.12 8.58 -25.19
N ASP A 696 44.47 7.31 -24.96
CA ASP A 696 45.47 6.64 -25.78
C ASP A 696 44.82 6.13 -27.08
N GLU A 697 45.63 5.54 -27.97
CA GLU A 697 45.13 4.92 -29.20
C GLU A 697 43.98 3.94 -28.89
N PRO A 698 42.88 3.95 -29.67
CA PRO A 698 41.74 3.10 -29.43
C PRO A 698 42.09 1.62 -29.67
N THR A 699 42.13 0.83 -28.61
CA THR A 699 42.20 -0.63 -28.71
C THR A 699 40.77 -1.16 -28.72
N GLU A 700 40.16 -1.36 -29.89
CA GLU A 700 38.82 -1.97 -29.96
C GLU A 700 38.83 -3.31 -29.21
N PRO A 701 37.88 -3.53 -28.27
CA PRO A 701 36.57 -2.87 -28.11
C PRO A 701 36.48 -1.70 -27.10
N ASN A 702 37.59 -1.24 -26.50
CA ASN A 702 37.59 -0.24 -25.40
C ASN A 702 38.41 1.03 -25.71
N LEU A 703 37.91 2.20 -25.30
CA LEU A 703 38.71 3.42 -25.23
C LEU A 703 39.56 3.40 -23.95
N VAL A 704 40.88 3.36 -24.11
CA VAL A 704 41.82 3.40 -22.98
C VAL A 704 42.22 4.85 -22.70
N TYR A 705 42.01 5.27 -21.45
CA TYR A 705 42.41 6.56 -20.94
C TYR A 705 43.55 6.40 -19.94
N VAL A 706 44.63 7.16 -20.10
CA VAL A 706 45.78 7.16 -19.18
C VAL A 706 45.81 8.47 -18.40
N ARG A 707 45.97 8.40 -17.08
CA ARG A 707 46.12 9.59 -16.24
C ARG A 707 47.49 10.24 -16.45
N ARG A 708 47.58 11.28 -17.27
CA ARG A 708 48.86 11.94 -17.60
C ARG A 708 49.05 13.29 -16.90
N ASP A 709 47.98 13.88 -16.36
CA ASP A 709 48.01 15.23 -15.81
C ASP A 709 47.23 15.35 -14.49
N HIS A 710 47.41 16.46 -13.80
CA HIS A 710 46.62 16.87 -12.65
C HIS A 710 45.19 17.28 -13.08
N PRO A 711 44.21 17.17 -12.16
CA PRO A 711 42.87 17.68 -12.43
C PRO A 711 42.86 19.17 -12.78
N ARG A 712 41.95 19.58 -13.66
CA ARG A 712 41.80 20.99 -14.04
C ARG A 712 41.42 21.85 -12.82
N PRO A 713 41.88 23.11 -12.73
CA PRO A 713 41.63 23.99 -11.58
C PRO A 713 40.14 24.20 -11.26
N ASN A 714 39.26 24.11 -12.26
CA ASN A 714 37.81 24.27 -12.12
C ASN A 714 37.04 22.93 -12.24
N ALA A 715 37.69 21.79 -12.08
CA ALA A 715 37.09 20.47 -12.27
C ALA A 715 35.81 20.26 -11.44
N ARG A 716 35.78 20.74 -10.19
CA ARG A 716 34.60 20.66 -9.31
C ARG A 716 33.40 21.45 -9.86
N LEU A 717 33.64 22.69 -10.30
CA LEU A 717 32.59 23.54 -10.88
C LEU A 717 32.06 22.94 -12.19
N ARG A 718 32.96 22.45 -13.05
CA ARG A 718 32.59 21.80 -14.32
C ARG A 718 31.82 20.50 -14.12
N LEU A 719 32.15 19.73 -13.10
CA LEU A 719 31.37 18.55 -12.73
C LEU A 719 29.93 18.93 -12.37
N THR A 720 29.73 19.98 -11.58
CA THR A 720 28.39 20.48 -11.22
C THR A 720 27.59 20.87 -12.46
N GLU A 721 28.19 21.59 -13.42
CA GLU A 721 27.55 21.94 -14.70
C GLU A 721 27.15 20.69 -15.51
N LEU A 722 28.04 19.69 -15.59
CA LEU A 722 27.75 18.44 -16.30
C LEU A 722 26.60 17.66 -15.66
N LEU A 723 26.57 17.59 -14.32
CA LEU A 723 25.51 16.91 -13.58
C LEU A 723 24.17 17.63 -13.73
N GLN A 724 24.17 18.97 -13.75
CA GLN A 724 22.99 19.78 -14.00
C GLN A 724 22.40 19.52 -15.39
N ASP A 725 23.23 19.54 -16.45
CA ASP A 725 22.81 19.25 -17.83
C ASP A 725 22.22 17.83 -17.96
N VAL A 726 22.83 16.83 -17.31
CA VAL A 726 22.29 15.46 -17.29
C VAL A 726 20.94 15.41 -16.56
N GLN A 727 20.82 16.06 -15.40
CA GLN A 727 19.60 16.10 -14.60
C GLN A 727 18.45 16.78 -15.37
N ASP A 728 18.73 17.87 -16.08
CA ASP A 728 17.76 18.60 -16.90
C ASP A 728 17.29 17.79 -18.11
N ARG A 729 18.21 17.10 -18.82
CA ARG A 729 17.88 16.21 -19.95
C ARG A 729 17.00 15.03 -19.53
N GLN A 730 17.18 14.52 -18.32
CA GLN A 730 16.37 13.45 -17.73
C GLN A 730 15.05 13.94 -17.13
N ARG A 731 14.79 15.27 -17.14
CA ARG A 731 13.56 15.92 -16.66
C ARG A 731 13.17 15.55 -15.23
N VAL A 732 14.14 15.33 -14.35
CA VAL A 732 13.91 15.00 -12.94
C VAL A 732 13.61 16.28 -12.14
N ARG A 733 12.32 16.68 -12.06
CA ARG A 733 11.91 17.87 -11.30
C ARG A 733 11.96 17.61 -9.79
N GLY A 734 12.58 18.52 -9.03
CA GLY A 734 12.55 18.53 -7.56
C GLY A 734 13.60 17.66 -6.86
N ALA A 735 14.45 16.97 -7.61
CA ALA A 735 15.56 16.19 -7.07
C ALA A 735 16.64 17.08 -6.42
N PRO A 736 17.23 16.68 -5.27
CA PRO A 736 18.36 17.39 -4.69
C PRO A 736 19.55 17.43 -5.67
N PRO A 737 20.44 18.43 -5.55
CA PRO A 737 21.55 18.53 -6.49
C PRO A 737 22.51 17.33 -6.37
N ARG A 738 22.70 16.61 -7.48
CA ARG A 738 23.50 15.36 -7.53
C ARG A 738 24.96 15.52 -7.09
N TRP A 739 25.50 16.74 -7.21
CA TRP A 739 26.91 17.04 -6.96
C TRP A 739 27.33 16.89 -5.48
N TRP A 740 26.39 16.81 -4.53
CA TRP A 740 26.68 16.59 -3.10
C TRP A 740 27.32 15.24 -2.79
N ASN A 741 27.14 14.23 -3.64
CA ASN A 741 27.66 12.89 -3.38
C ASN A 741 29.06 12.65 -3.97
N TYR A 742 29.57 13.61 -4.75
CA TYR A 742 30.86 13.50 -5.42
C TYR A 742 31.95 14.05 -4.51
N VAL A 743 33.02 13.26 -4.31
CA VAL A 743 34.20 13.67 -3.54
C VAL A 743 34.87 14.89 -4.16
N ASP A 744 35.53 15.69 -3.31
CA ASP A 744 36.28 16.83 -3.80
C ASP A 744 37.53 16.41 -4.58
N VAL A 745 37.94 17.28 -5.50
CA VAL A 745 39.06 17.02 -6.40
C VAL A 745 40.36 17.11 -5.60
N ALA A 746 41.14 16.03 -5.58
CA ALA A 746 42.46 15.98 -4.97
C ALA A 746 43.56 15.86 -6.04
N ALA A 747 44.79 16.23 -5.65
CA ALA A 747 45.96 15.93 -6.48
C ALA A 747 46.12 14.40 -6.63
N PRO A 748 46.60 13.91 -7.79
CA PRO A 748 46.87 12.50 -7.96
C PRO A 748 47.85 12.01 -6.86
N PRO A 749 47.56 10.90 -6.17
CA PRO A 749 48.48 10.36 -5.18
C PRO A 749 49.76 9.84 -5.85
N GLN A 750 50.87 9.86 -5.10
CA GLN A 750 52.17 9.39 -5.59
C GLN A 750 52.26 7.86 -5.77
N GLY A 751 51.37 7.12 -5.09
CA GLY A 751 51.25 5.67 -5.20
C GLY A 751 49.80 5.23 -5.07
N VAL A 752 49.53 3.94 -5.26
CA VAL A 752 48.17 3.39 -5.19
C VAL A 752 47.64 3.49 -3.75
N PRO A 753 46.58 4.28 -3.50
CA PRO A 753 46.01 4.38 -2.16
C PRO A 753 45.21 3.13 -1.81
N HIS A 754 44.95 2.93 -0.52
CA HIS A 754 43.98 1.92 -0.09
C HIS A 754 42.57 2.37 -0.50
N PHE A 755 41.95 1.63 -1.42
CA PHE A 755 40.58 1.88 -1.84
C PHE A 755 39.59 1.21 -0.87
N ARG A 756 38.52 1.93 -0.54
CA ARG A 756 37.43 1.38 0.29
C ARG A 756 36.69 0.28 -0.45
N TRP A 757 36.17 -0.70 0.28
CA TRP A 757 35.50 -1.88 -0.29
C TRP A 757 34.34 -1.54 -1.25
N GLN A 758 33.65 -0.39 -1.08
CA GLN A 758 32.58 0.05 -1.98
C GLN A 758 33.07 0.34 -3.41
N LEU A 759 34.36 0.64 -3.59
CA LEU A 759 35.00 0.80 -4.90
C LEU A 759 35.45 -0.54 -5.50
N HIS A 760 35.07 -1.66 -4.90
CA HIS A 760 35.30 -3.00 -5.46
C HIS A 760 33.99 -3.73 -5.77
N LEU A 761 32.85 -3.03 -5.68
CA LEU A 761 31.54 -3.60 -5.97
C LEU A 761 31.28 -3.74 -7.47
N ASP A 762 30.55 -4.80 -7.83
CA ASP A 762 30.05 -5.02 -9.18
C ASP A 762 28.66 -4.38 -9.33
N HIS A 763 28.54 -3.45 -10.27
CA HIS A 763 27.31 -2.74 -10.65
C HIS A 763 26.95 -2.99 -12.12
N ARG A 764 27.32 -4.15 -12.67
CA ARG A 764 26.84 -4.58 -13.99
C ARG A 764 25.32 -4.83 -13.97
N ASP A 765 24.70 -4.54 -15.09
CA ASP A 765 23.30 -4.85 -15.33
C ASP A 765 23.15 -6.37 -15.52
N ALA A 766 22.15 -6.99 -14.89
CA ALA A 766 21.87 -8.40 -15.14
C ALA A 766 21.45 -8.57 -16.61
N ALA A 767 21.98 -9.59 -17.30
CA ALA A 767 21.58 -9.91 -18.65
C ALA A 767 20.08 -10.24 -18.65
N ARG A 768 19.23 -9.33 -19.15
CA ARG A 768 17.81 -9.61 -19.35
C ARG A 768 17.73 -10.77 -20.33
N SER A 769 17.29 -11.95 -19.87
CA SER A 769 16.93 -13.03 -20.79
C SER A 769 15.91 -12.47 -21.78
N ALA A 770 16.22 -12.55 -23.07
CA ALA A 770 15.36 -12.09 -24.15
C ALA A 770 14.00 -12.81 -24.17
N ASP A 771 13.84 -13.90 -23.42
CA ASP A 771 12.59 -14.66 -23.32
C ASP A 771 11.49 -13.96 -22.51
N ALA A 772 11.81 -12.97 -21.67
CA ALA A 772 10.80 -12.27 -20.87
C ALA A 772 9.91 -11.31 -21.69
N ALA A 773 10.30 -10.96 -22.92
CA ALA A 773 9.49 -10.12 -23.81
C ALA A 773 8.47 -10.92 -24.65
N ALA A 774 8.58 -12.26 -24.68
CA ALA A 774 7.73 -13.12 -25.50
C ALA A 774 6.66 -13.91 -24.71
N VAL A 775 6.70 -13.89 -23.38
CA VAL A 775 5.72 -14.58 -22.53
C VAL A 775 4.74 -13.54 -21.98
N GLY A 776 3.52 -13.52 -22.52
CA GLY A 776 2.41 -12.82 -21.86
C GLY A 776 2.29 -13.29 -20.41
N ASP A 777 2.00 -12.35 -19.50
CA ASP A 777 1.95 -12.53 -18.04
C ASP A 777 1.85 -14.01 -17.63
N PRO A 778 2.91 -14.62 -17.09
CA PRO A 778 2.82 -16.00 -16.65
C PRO A 778 1.80 -16.07 -15.50
N PRO A 779 0.96 -17.11 -15.44
CA PRO A 779 0.12 -17.32 -14.27
C PRO A 779 1.02 -17.41 -13.05
N PHE A 780 0.75 -16.56 -12.06
CA PHE A 780 1.47 -16.52 -10.80
C PHE A 780 1.44 -17.91 -10.13
N SER A 781 2.54 -18.64 -10.20
CA SER A 781 2.69 -20.00 -9.66
C SER A 781 3.86 -20.06 -8.68
N GLY A 782 3.67 -19.52 -7.47
CA GLY A 782 4.50 -19.86 -6.30
C GLY A 782 5.95 -19.34 -6.29
N ILE A 783 6.43 -19.01 -5.11
CA ILE A 783 7.76 -18.43 -4.82
C ILE A 783 8.81 -19.56 -4.68
N GLY A 784 8.81 -20.51 -5.61
CA GLY A 784 9.77 -21.62 -5.64
C GLY A 784 11.08 -21.27 -6.37
N ASP A 785 11.00 -20.40 -7.38
CA ASP A 785 12.12 -20.19 -8.32
C ASP A 785 12.91 -18.89 -8.07
N LEU A 786 12.66 -18.20 -6.95
CA LEU A 786 13.37 -16.97 -6.56
C LEU A 786 14.52 -17.20 -5.56
N PHE A 787 14.79 -18.46 -5.20
CA PHE A 787 15.94 -18.85 -4.39
C PHE A 787 16.89 -19.70 -5.23
N GLY A 788 17.75 -19.01 -5.99
CA GLY A 788 19.13 -19.46 -6.17
C GLY A 788 19.96 -18.96 -5.00
#